data_AF-A0A1N6Y5C3-F1
#
_entry.id   AF-A0A1N6Y5C3-F1
#
_cell.length_a   1.000
_cell.length_b   1.000
_cell.length_c   1.000
_cell.angle_alpha   90.00
_cell.angle_beta   90.00
_cell.angle_gamma   90.00
#
_symmetry.space_group_name_H-M   'P 1'
#
loop_
_entity.id
_entity.type
_entity.pdbx_description
1 polymer ?
#
loop_
_entity_poly.entity_id
_entity_poly.type
_entity_poly.pdbx_seq_one_letter_code
_entity_poly.pdbx_strand_id
1 'polypeptide(L)'
;MEVADPRNVVPPGRVAPFTAFIGAVLALALLLAAGPLAALPEQLPQLPVAFWTMAALAVVCDARPFVPPGRRHTSAVFPSTCFTFAILLGWGLGPAVVVQAVAVIVSGWRLRHAMWRTAFNVGQYACALAAAYAVTRLGPGTVFSGGVLHTSDVVAVGGATLVWFLVNYVLVSMAVRLRFGGRWWSSFRQGLGFELLSTGSLLLLAPVLVAAARTSAALIPLVLVPLFAVYRMARLTVEQQQLASLDPLTGLPNRKALLAEVAEQVHLHGERSGRGEPDGHLALLLIDLDRFKNVNDALGHAVGDRLLVEVSQRLTTLVGGRDMVARLGGDEFAIVMTGLSDAAEARELADLVVRTLAEPVPLDGLPLDVGGSIGIAVFPEHGEDFATLMRHADVAMYDAKHRNDTIAVYTAESDHNSAERLGLLADLRRVLEAGPAVDERADADQPADVRPGGTSEAGEGRLVTGATRGGDGAALATAVDRAGGVPGGGSGGDGAALNGGATGPRARRWWSRQRERRPEVVPEDELISRIVSGADPIRRRTGRPGTRVVDRGAVVDRRAANGRGPTADPGHHGLGVTADEDAAAALAAGEHRGEGSDADPAVDAGEITMYYQPQVAIATGEVVGVEALLRWRHPRRGMVDPEELIRVAEQSTVMRLLTRRVVDDVVEQLAKWSAAGVGLRAALNVSVRDLHTGEIADQIADRLARYGVPPERLQLEITEGALMADPRRVLATISRLHRIGVAIALDDFGTGYSSLQHLRRLPLSEVKVDRSFVLGMADDPDDAAIVRSMIELAGALGLRVVAEGVEDERTWRMLHAAGCDAAQGWFYARPMPAQELVTWLARYRPVRPAGGPDPDLRRRHAR
;
A
#
# COMPACT_ATOMS: atom_id res chain seq x y z
N MET A 1 -15.15 22.86 27.15
CA MET A 1 -16.60 22.89 26.86
C MET A 1 -16.85 21.76 25.87
N GLU A 2 -17.78 20.82 26.10
CA GLU A 2 -18.07 19.79 25.08
C GLU A 2 -18.60 20.48 23.82
N VAL A 3 -17.99 20.23 22.66
CA VAL A 3 -18.48 20.75 21.38
C VAL A 3 -19.83 20.10 21.11
N ALA A 4 -20.89 20.91 21.03
CA ALA A 4 -22.23 20.41 20.79
C ALA A 4 -22.28 19.67 19.44
N ASP A 5 -22.74 18.42 19.43
CA ASP A 5 -22.85 17.60 18.22
C ASP A 5 -23.53 18.41 17.09
N PRO A 6 -22.87 18.62 15.93
CA PRO A 6 -23.42 19.43 14.85
C PRO A 6 -24.72 18.84 14.28
N ARG A 7 -25.12 17.62 14.64
CA ARG A 7 -26.42 17.02 14.33
C ARG A 7 -27.57 17.52 15.22
N ASN A 8 -27.28 18.17 16.34
CA ASN A 8 -28.28 18.72 17.28
C ASN A 8 -28.64 20.20 17.02
N VAL A 9 -27.78 20.97 16.33
CA VAL A 9 -27.95 22.42 16.07
C VAL A 9 -28.74 22.68 14.77
N VAL A 10 -29.61 23.69 14.73
CA VAL A 10 -30.31 24.10 13.49
C VAL A 10 -29.66 25.38 12.95
N PRO A 11 -29.29 25.47 11.66
CA PRO A 11 -28.67 26.68 11.11
C PRO A 11 -29.59 27.92 11.22
N PRO A 12 -29.04 29.11 11.56
CA PRO A 12 -29.80 30.35 11.51
C PRO A 12 -30.34 30.59 10.09
N GLY A 13 -31.52 31.22 10.00
CA GLY A 13 -32.21 31.47 8.72
C GLY A 13 -33.09 30.32 8.20
N ARG A 14 -32.88 29.05 8.62
CA ARG A 14 -33.77 27.92 8.24
C ARG A 14 -34.64 27.36 9.36
N VAL A 15 -34.59 27.97 10.55
CA VAL A 15 -35.34 27.51 11.73
C VAL A 15 -36.85 27.43 11.46
N ALA A 16 -37.47 28.50 10.94
CA ALA A 16 -38.93 28.59 10.77
C ALA A 16 -39.54 27.50 9.84
N PRO A 17 -39.08 27.27 8.59
CA PRO A 17 -39.64 26.20 7.76
C PRO A 17 -39.35 24.80 8.32
N PHE A 18 -38.23 24.63 9.02
CA PHE A 18 -37.87 23.36 9.65
C PHE A 18 -38.74 23.02 10.88
N THR A 19 -38.98 23.99 11.77
CA THR A 19 -39.87 23.79 12.93
C THR A 19 -41.34 23.66 12.51
N ALA A 20 -41.79 24.41 11.50
CA ALA A 20 -43.12 24.25 10.93
C ALA A 20 -43.34 22.84 10.36
N PHE A 21 -42.35 22.27 9.65
CA PHE A 21 -42.42 20.89 9.15
C PHE A 21 -42.47 19.86 10.29
N ILE A 22 -41.64 19.99 11.33
CA ILE A 22 -41.69 19.11 12.50
C ILE A 22 -43.07 19.21 13.20
N GLY A 23 -43.60 20.43 13.36
CA GLY A 23 -44.93 20.66 13.92
C GLY A 23 -46.05 20.00 13.11
N ALA A 24 -46.00 20.11 11.78
CA ALA A 24 -46.97 19.47 10.89
C ALA A 24 -46.91 17.93 10.97
N VAL A 25 -45.71 17.33 11.03
CA VAL A 25 -45.54 15.88 11.20
C VAL A 25 -46.05 15.40 12.57
N LEU A 26 -45.81 16.18 13.63
CA LEU A 26 -46.35 15.88 14.97
C LEU A 26 -47.88 16.00 15.03
N ALA A 27 -48.46 17.02 14.41
CA ALA A 27 -49.91 17.20 14.34
C ALA A 27 -50.59 16.08 13.54
N LEU A 28 -50.01 15.68 12.40
CA LEU A 28 -50.48 14.56 11.60
C LEU A 28 -50.38 13.23 12.38
N ALA A 29 -49.25 12.99 13.05
CA ALA A 29 -49.05 11.80 13.90
C ALA A 29 -50.09 11.71 15.02
N LEU A 30 -50.37 12.83 15.71
CA LEU A 30 -51.37 12.89 16.77
C LEU A 30 -52.78 12.62 16.21
N LEU A 31 -53.15 13.23 15.08
CA LEU A 31 -54.44 13.04 14.43
C LEU A 31 -54.66 11.59 13.99
N LEU A 32 -53.64 10.95 13.40
CA LEU A 32 -53.71 9.54 12.97
C LEU A 32 -53.72 8.56 14.15
N ALA A 33 -53.07 8.90 15.27
CA ALA A 33 -52.99 8.03 16.44
C ALA A 33 -54.13 8.23 17.45
N ALA A 34 -54.84 9.37 17.45
CA ALA A 34 -55.80 9.74 18.50
C ALA A 34 -56.89 8.67 18.77
N GLY A 35 -57.58 8.20 17.73
CA GLY A 35 -58.59 7.13 17.87
C GLY A 35 -58.01 5.80 18.37
N PRO A 36 -56.96 5.26 17.72
CA PRO A 36 -56.26 4.05 18.20
C PRO A 36 -55.71 4.15 19.63
N LEU A 37 -55.28 5.33 20.07
CA LEU A 37 -54.82 5.56 21.45
C LEU A 37 -55.98 5.67 22.44
N ALA A 38 -57.12 6.25 22.06
CA ALA A 38 -58.31 6.33 22.90
C ALA A 38 -58.90 4.94 23.20
N ALA A 39 -58.76 3.97 22.29
CA ALA A 39 -59.17 2.57 22.49
C ALA A 39 -58.17 1.72 23.31
N LEU A 40 -56.96 2.22 23.57
CA LEU A 40 -55.90 1.45 24.23
C LEU A 40 -56.21 1.03 25.69
N PRO A 41 -56.89 1.84 26.54
CA PRO A 41 -57.20 1.45 27.92
C PRO A 41 -58.06 0.17 28.03
N GLU A 42 -58.97 -0.04 27.08
CA GLU A 42 -59.84 -1.23 27.03
C GLU A 42 -59.09 -2.48 26.52
N GLN A 43 -58.07 -2.27 25.67
CA GLN A 43 -57.23 -3.32 25.11
C GLN A 43 -56.15 -3.80 26.08
N LEU A 44 -55.58 -2.90 26.89
CA LEU A 44 -54.44 -3.17 27.78
C LEU A 44 -54.59 -4.43 28.67
N PRO A 45 -55.74 -4.69 29.33
CA PRO A 45 -55.93 -5.90 30.14
C PRO A 45 -55.95 -7.21 29.32
N GLN A 46 -56.13 -7.13 28.01
CA GLN A 46 -56.29 -8.26 27.09
C GLN A 46 -54.98 -8.59 26.34
N LEU A 47 -53.92 -7.78 26.51
CA LEU A 47 -52.66 -7.97 25.78
C LEU A 47 -51.84 -9.14 26.37
N PRO A 48 -51.49 -10.16 25.57
CA PRO A 48 -50.83 -11.36 26.05
C PRO A 48 -49.35 -11.13 26.38
N VAL A 49 -48.74 -12.08 27.09
CA VAL A 49 -47.28 -12.08 27.41
C VAL A 49 -46.41 -11.89 26.17
N ALA A 50 -46.85 -12.36 25.00
CA ALA A 50 -46.19 -12.17 23.71
C ALA A 50 -46.07 -10.69 23.28
N PHE A 51 -47.07 -9.86 23.58
CA PHE A 51 -46.99 -8.42 23.35
C PHE A 51 -45.97 -7.78 24.29
N TRP A 52 -46.05 -8.08 25.59
CA TRP A 52 -45.17 -7.47 26.61
C TRP A 52 -43.70 -7.86 26.43
N THR A 53 -43.41 -9.07 25.97
CA THR A 53 -42.05 -9.50 25.61
C THR A 53 -41.50 -8.71 24.41
N MET A 54 -42.29 -8.50 23.34
CA MET A 54 -41.85 -7.64 22.22
C MET A 54 -41.71 -6.18 22.61
N ALA A 55 -42.59 -5.65 23.46
CA ALA A 55 -42.49 -4.29 23.98
C ALA A 55 -41.21 -4.06 24.80
N ALA A 56 -40.86 -5.01 25.67
CA ALA A 56 -39.61 -4.97 26.42
C ALA A 56 -38.38 -5.07 25.51
N LEU A 57 -38.39 -5.99 24.53
CA LEU A 57 -37.28 -6.17 23.59
C LEU A 57 -37.05 -4.95 22.68
N ALA A 58 -38.12 -4.28 22.22
CA ALA A 58 -38.04 -3.05 21.44
C ALA A 58 -37.23 -1.97 22.18
N VAL A 59 -37.53 -1.73 23.46
CA VAL A 59 -36.84 -0.74 24.30
C VAL A 59 -35.40 -1.18 24.64
N VAL A 60 -35.19 -2.46 24.93
CA VAL A 60 -33.85 -2.99 25.31
C VAL A 60 -32.87 -3.00 24.14
N CYS A 61 -33.32 -3.33 22.93
CA CYS A 61 -32.47 -3.35 21.74
C CYS A 61 -32.09 -1.93 21.29
N ASP A 62 -33.06 -1.01 21.24
CA ASP A 62 -32.80 0.41 20.92
C ASP A 62 -31.98 1.15 21.96
N ALA A 63 -31.72 0.54 23.13
CA ALA A 63 -30.78 1.06 24.10
C ALA A 63 -29.31 0.93 23.64
N ARG A 64 -29.00 0.08 22.65
CA ARG A 64 -27.70 0.01 21.96
C ARG A 64 -27.94 -0.24 20.46
N PRO A 65 -28.41 0.76 19.70
CA PRO A 65 -28.72 0.58 18.28
C PRO A 65 -27.43 0.33 17.50
N PHE A 66 -27.54 -0.42 16.41
CA PHE A 66 -26.39 -0.68 15.55
C PHE A 66 -26.09 0.56 14.72
N VAL A 67 -24.91 1.14 14.85
CA VAL A 67 -24.41 2.17 13.93
C VAL A 67 -23.50 1.45 12.93
N PRO A 68 -23.91 1.29 11.65
CA PRO A 68 -23.01 0.83 10.60
C PRO A 68 -21.95 1.92 10.43
N PRO A 69 -20.66 1.64 10.58
CA PRO A 69 -19.65 2.68 10.49
C PRO A 69 -19.17 2.86 9.05
N GLY A 70 -18.85 4.11 8.76
CA GLY A 70 -18.46 4.63 7.46
C GLY A 70 -18.47 6.15 7.62
N ARG A 71 -17.54 6.87 7.00
CA ARG A 71 -17.33 8.29 7.32
C ARG A 71 -18.50 9.21 6.88
N ARG A 72 -19.50 8.70 6.13
CA ARG A 72 -20.68 9.48 5.69
C ARG A 72 -22.00 8.73 5.88
N HIS A 73 -22.94 9.40 6.57
CA HIS A 73 -24.41 9.24 6.48
C HIS A 73 -25.04 7.83 6.59
N THR A 74 -24.42 6.87 7.27
CA THR A 74 -25.09 5.66 7.72
C THR A 74 -26.01 5.95 8.91
N SER A 75 -27.32 5.75 8.74
CA SER A 75 -28.28 5.82 9.85
C SER A 75 -28.00 4.73 10.88
N ALA A 76 -28.28 5.03 12.15
CA ALA A 76 -28.37 4.00 13.17
C ALA A 76 -29.58 3.09 12.87
N VAL A 77 -29.36 1.79 12.86
CA VAL A 77 -30.40 0.77 12.69
C VAL A 77 -31.01 0.47 14.05
N PHE A 78 -32.32 0.66 14.16
CA PHE A 78 -33.11 0.54 15.39
C PHE A 78 -33.99 -0.72 15.34
N PRO A 79 -33.65 -1.81 16.06
CA PRO A 79 -34.43 -3.05 16.03
C PRO A 79 -35.86 -2.91 16.55
N SER A 80 -36.20 -1.85 17.30
CA SER A 80 -37.59 -1.52 17.68
C SER A 80 -38.55 -1.58 16.51
N THR A 81 -38.13 -1.12 15.32
CA THR A 81 -38.93 -1.11 14.09
C THR A 81 -39.50 -2.48 13.72
N CYS A 82 -38.74 -3.56 13.92
CA CYS A 82 -39.21 -4.94 13.70
C CYS A 82 -40.28 -5.33 14.74
N PHE A 83 -39.99 -5.09 16.03
CA PHE A 83 -40.90 -5.43 17.12
C PHE A 83 -42.21 -4.63 17.09
N THR A 84 -42.16 -3.34 16.74
CA THR A 84 -43.36 -2.49 16.69
C THR A 84 -44.18 -2.68 15.42
N PHE A 85 -43.56 -3.06 14.30
CA PHE A 85 -44.29 -3.54 13.13
C PHE A 85 -44.92 -4.93 13.37
N ALA A 86 -44.26 -5.81 14.15
CA ALA A 86 -44.88 -7.06 14.60
C ALA A 86 -46.07 -6.81 15.52
N ILE A 87 -45.96 -5.84 16.43
CA ILE A 87 -47.08 -5.39 17.28
C ILE A 87 -48.21 -4.79 16.42
N LEU A 88 -47.88 -4.02 15.37
CA LEU A 88 -48.85 -3.44 14.44
C LEU A 88 -49.68 -4.51 13.74
N LEU A 89 -49.04 -5.59 13.29
CA LEU A 89 -49.68 -6.73 12.64
C LEU A 89 -50.46 -7.63 13.62
N GLY A 90 -50.03 -7.72 14.88
CA GLY A 90 -50.63 -8.58 15.90
C GLY A 90 -51.79 -7.96 16.70
N TRP A 91 -51.66 -6.69 17.12
CA TRP A 91 -52.59 -5.98 18.02
C TRP A 91 -52.95 -4.56 17.55
N GLY A 92 -52.45 -4.12 16.39
CA GLY A 92 -52.87 -2.86 15.75
C GLY A 92 -52.11 -1.60 16.18
N LEU A 93 -52.63 -0.46 15.72
CA LEU A 93 -51.91 0.81 15.66
C LEU A 93 -51.66 1.47 17.04
N GLY A 94 -52.63 1.44 17.95
CA GLY A 94 -52.52 2.05 19.28
C GLY A 94 -51.34 1.49 20.09
N PRO A 95 -51.29 0.17 20.35
CA PRO A 95 -50.17 -0.45 21.05
C PRO A 95 -48.81 -0.25 20.34
N ALA A 96 -48.77 -0.33 19.00
CA ALA A 96 -47.54 -0.14 18.23
C ALA A 96 -46.94 1.27 18.38
N VAL A 97 -47.78 2.31 18.29
CA VAL A 97 -47.36 3.71 18.42
C VAL A 97 -46.82 4.00 19.82
N VAL A 98 -47.46 3.49 20.88
CA VAL A 98 -46.98 3.69 22.26
C VAL A 98 -45.62 3.03 22.48
N VAL A 99 -45.45 1.76 22.07
CA VAL A 99 -44.17 1.06 22.25
C VAL A 99 -43.05 1.73 21.45
N GLN A 100 -43.32 2.19 20.22
CA GLN A 100 -42.33 2.90 19.41
C GLN A 100 -41.97 4.26 20.03
N ALA A 101 -42.96 5.00 20.55
CA ALA A 101 -42.71 6.26 21.23
C ALA A 101 -41.82 6.08 22.48
N VAL A 102 -42.08 5.07 23.31
CA VAL A 102 -41.27 4.75 24.49
C VAL A 102 -39.85 4.36 24.09
N ALA A 103 -39.67 3.48 23.11
CA ALA A 103 -38.34 3.08 22.62
C ALA A 103 -37.52 4.28 22.11
N VAL A 104 -38.14 5.14 21.30
CA VAL A 104 -37.50 6.36 20.76
C VAL A 104 -37.16 7.38 21.85
N ILE A 105 -38.01 7.56 22.86
CA ILE A 105 -37.74 8.46 23.99
C ILE A 105 -36.57 7.94 24.83
N VAL A 106 -36.55 6.65 25.18
CA VAL A 106 -35.47 6.03 25.96
C VAL A 106 -34.14 6.06 25.19
N SER A 107 -34.17 5.75 23.89
CA SER A 107 -32.97 5.82 23.04
C SER A 107 -32.48 7.26 22.86
N GLY A 108 -33.38 8.21 22.58
CA GLY A 108 -33.05 9.63 22.42
C GLY A 108 -32.45 10.27 23.68
N TRP A 109 -32.98 9.94 24.86
CA TRP A 109 -32.40 10.34 26.16
C TRP A 109 -30.99 9.77 26.33
N ARG A 110 -30.82 8.46 26.13
CA ARG A 110 -29.52 7.78 26.27
C ARG A 110 -28.47 8.29 25.29
N LEU A 111 -28.87 8.62 24.06
CA LEU A 111 -28.00 9.10 22.98
C LEU A 111 -27.82 10.63 22.98
N ARG A 112 -28.25 11.34 24.05
CA ARG A 112 -28.18 12.82 24.17
C ARG A 112 -28.69 13.56 22.92
N HIS A 113 -29.76 13.06 22.31
CA HIS A 113 -30.38 13.69 21.14
C HIS A 113 -31.12 14.96 21.55
N ALA A 114 -31.05 16.00 20.71
CA ALA A 114 -31.85 17.21 20.91
C ALA A 114 -33.35 16.90 20.94
N MET A 115 -34.11 17.59 21.79
CA MET A 115 -35.54 17.31 22.02
C MET A 115 -36.37 17.33 20.72
N TRP A 116 -36.06 18.25 19.79
CA TRP A 116 -36.72 18.33 18.48
C TRP A 116 -36.53 17.05 17.66
N ARG A 117 -35.38 16.38 17.77
CA ARG A 117 -35.04 15.17 17.02
C ARG A 117 -35.79 13.97 17.59
N THR A 118 -35.85 13.84 18.91
CA THR A 118 -36.65 12.80 19.58
C THR A 118 -38.14 12.97 19.24
N ALA A 119 -38.67 14.20 19.31
CA ALA A 119 -40.05 14.49 18.95
C ALA A 119 -40.36 14.19 17.47
N PHE A 120 -39.49 14.64 16.54
CA PHE A 120 -39.63 14.33 15.12
C PHE A 120 -39.62 12.83 14.84
N ASN A 121 -38.69 12.08 15.44
CA ASN A 121 -38.62 10.61 15.29
C ASN A 121 -39.93 9.94 15.75
N VAL A 122 -40.52 10.36 16.88
CA VAL A 122 -41.81 9.82 17.36
C VAL A 122 -42.92 10.09 16.34
N GLY A 123 -43.03 11.33 15.84
CA GLY A 123 -44.04 11.69 14.84
C GLY A 123 -43.86 10.96 13.50
N GLN A 124 -42.62 10.87 13.03
CA GLN A 124 -42.22 10.14 11.81
C GLN A 124 -42.64 8.67 11.87
N TYR A 125 -42.26 7.95 12.93
CA TYR A 125 -42.61 6.53 13.04
C TYR A 125 -44.11 6.31 13.25
N ALA A 126 -44.80 7.20 13.99
CA ALA A 126 -46.25 7.12 14.12
C ALA A 126 -46.97 7.30 12.77
N CYS A 127 -46.52 8.25 11.93
CA CYS A 127 -47.04 8.41 10.56
C CYS A 127 -46.76 7.16 9.69
N ALA A 128 -45.55 6.60 9.75
CA ALA A 128 -45.18 5.40 8.99
C ALA A 128 -45.98 4.15 9.41
N LEU A 129 -46.16 3.94 10.72
CA LEU A 129 -47.00 2.87 11.27
C LEU A 129 -48.48 3.05 10.89
N ALA A 130 -49.00 4.29 10.92
CA ALA A 130 -50.38 4.57 10.52
C ALA A 130 -50.62 4.33 9.03
N ALA A 131 -49.68 4.74 8.16
CA ALA A 131 -49.75 4.49 6.73
C ALA A 131 -49.67 2.98 6.40
N ALA A 132 -48.81 2.23 7.10
CA ALA A 132 -48.74 0.77 6.99
C ALA A 132 -50.04 0.08 7.44
N TYR A 133 -50.64 0.56 8.53
CA TYR A 133 -51.93 0.06 9.03
C TYR A 133 -53.08 0.33 8.07
N ALA A 134 -53.07 1.47 7.36
CA ALA A 134 -54.03 1.73 6.31
C ALA A 134 -53.95 0.68 5.19
N VAL A 135 -52.74 0.27 4.77
CA VAL A 135 -52.57 -0.79 3.76
C VAL A 135 -53.08 -2.14 4.24
N THR A 136 -52.79 -2.56 5.49
CA THR A 136 -53.31 -3.84 6.02
C THR A 136 -54.83 -3.86 6.21
N ARG A 137 -55.49 -2.70 6.17
CA ARG A 137 -56.96 -2.54 6.20
C ARG A 137 -57.62 -2.49 4.82
N LEU A 138 -56.83 -2.43 3.72
CA LEU A 138 -57.33 -2.52 2.34
C LEU A 138 -57.43 -3.97 1.82
N GLY A 139 -56.87 -4.95 2.54
CA GLY A 139 -56.99 -6.37 2.21
C GLY A 139 -58.39 -6.93 2.50
N PRO A 140 -58.77 -8.07 1.89
CA PRO A 140 -60.11 -8.67 2.02
C PRO A 140 -60.38 -9.37 3.38
N GLY A 141 -59.57 -9.10 4.41
CA GLY A 141 -59.67 -9.71 5.73
C GLY A 141 -58.69 -9.11 6.73
N THR A 142 -58.71 -9.58 7.98
CA THR A 142 -57.63 -9.29 8.94
C THR A 142 -56.43 -10.18 8.64
N VAL A 143 -55.21 -9.61 8.69
CA VAL A 143 -53.99 -10.34 8.34
C VAL A 143 -53.85 -11.59 9.23
N PHE A 144 -53.59 -12.75 8.63
CA PHE A 144 -53.56 -14.06 9.29
C PHE A 144 -54.91 -14.48 9.93
N SER A 145 -56.05 -14.15 9.32
CA SER A 145 -57.38 -14.61 9.76
C SER A 145 -57.45 -16.14 9.80
N GLY A 146 -57.97 -16.72 10.90
CA GLY A 146 -58.11 -18.18 11.03
C GLY A 146 -56.80 -18.97 11.22
N GLY A 147 -55.65 -18.30 11.30
CA GLY A 147 -54.35 -18.95 11.54
C GLY A 147 -53.65 -19.51 10.29
N VAL A 148 -54.26 -19.38 9.11
CA VAL A 148 -53.65 -19.71 7.82
C VAL A 148 -53.03 -18.46 7.20
N LEU A 149 -51.94 -18.62 6.45
CA LEU A 149 -51.32 -17.57 5.64
C LEU A 149 -51.88 -17.64 4.21
N HIS A 150 -52.62 -16.63 3.78
CA HIS A 150 -53.10 -16.49 2.41
C HIS A 150 -52.15 -15.63 1.58
N THR A 151 -52.14 -15.81 0.25
CA THR A 151 -51.35 -14.97 -0.67
C THR A 151 -51.69 -13.48 -0.54
N SER A 152 -52.95 -13.15 -0.20
CA SER A 152 -53.40 -11.80 0.13
C SER A 152 -52.72 -11.21 1.37
N ASP A 153 -52.42 -12.02 2.40
CA ASP A 153 -51.69 -11.57 3.59
C ASP A 153 -50.26 -11.17 3.22
N VAL A 154 -49.60 -12.00 2.41
CA VAL A 154 -48.22 -11.76 1.95
C VAL A 154 -48.14 -10.46 1.12
N VAL A 155 -49.11 -10.25 0.21
CA VAL A 155 -49.20 -9.00 -0.57
C VAL A 155 -49.51 -7.80 0.31
N ALA A 156 -50.43 -7.91 1.28
CA ALA A 156 -50.77 -6.82 2.20
C ALA A 156 -49.58 -6.44 3.11
N VAL A 157 -48.84 -7.43 3.63
CA VAL A 157 -47.63 -7.23 4.45
C VAL A 157 -46.48 -6.64 3.64
N GLY A 158 -46.29 -7.09 2.39
CA GLY A 158 -45.30 -6.52 1.47
C GLY A 158 -45.62 -5.05 1.12
N GLY A 159 -46.88 -4.76 0.79
CA GLY A 159 -47.35 -3.40 0.56
C GLY A 159 -47.24 -2.49 1.79
N ALA A 160 -47.59 -3.00 2.98
CA ALA A 160 -47.46 -2.26 4.24
C ALA A 160 -45.99 -1.97 4.57
N THR A 161 -45.08 -2.92 4.33
CA THR A 161 -43.62 -2.72 4.45
C THR A 161 -43.13 -1.62 3.52
N LEU A 162 -43.54 -1.67 2.24
CA LEU A 162 -43.14 -0.68 1.24
C LEU A 162 -43.67 0.72 1.56
N VAL A 163 -44.93 0.85 1.99
CA VAL A 163 -45.54 2.14 2.34
C VAL A 163 -44.95 2.69 3.64
N TRP A 164 -44.69 1.85 4.65
CA TRP A 164 -43.95 2.25 5.86
C TRP A 164 -42.60 2.85 5.47
N PHE A 165 -41.83 2.13 4.63
CA PHE A 165 -40.51 2.55 4.19
C PHE A 165 -40.56 3.87 3.42
N LEU A 166 -41.48 4.00 2.46
CA LEU A 166 -41.62 5.20 1.65
C LEU A 166 -41.97 6.43 2.50
N VAL A 167 -42.95 6.31 3.42
CA VAL A 167 -43.34 7.42 4.32
C VAL A 167 -42.18 7.79 5.25
N ASN A 168 -41.56 6.81 5.89
CA ASN A 168 -40.40 7.01 6.77
C ASN A 168 -39.25 7.71 6.04
N TYR A 169 -38.88 7.21 4.86
CA TYR A 169 -37.76 7.71 4.07
C TYR A 169 -37.99 9.09 3.47
N VAL A 170 -39.22 9.40 3.00
CA VAL A 170 -39.60 10.72 2.50
C VAL A 170 -39.60 11.76 3.63
N LEU A 171 -40.13 11.43 4.81
CA LEU A 171 -40.13 12.34 5.96
C LEU A 171 -38.71 12.69 6.43
N VAL A 172 -37.82 11.69 6.57
CA VAL A 172 -36.40 11.90 6.90
C VAL A 172 -35.71 12.74 5.82
N SER A 173 -35.90 12.39 4.55
CA SER A 173 -35.28 13.12 3.42
C SER A 173 -35.72 14.58 3.38
N MET A 174 -36.99 14.87 3.67
CA MET A 174 -37.52 16.23 3.73
C MET A 174 -36.96 17.01 4.93
N ALA A 175 -36.88 16.41 6.11
CA ALA A 175 -36.26 17.04 7.28
C ALA A 175 -34.78 17.38 7.03
N VAL A 176 -34.01 16.46 6.45
CA VAL A 176 -32.61 16.68 6.06
C VAL A 176 -32.50 17.79 5.00
N ARG A 177 -33.37 17.79 3.98
CA ARG A 177 -33.40 18.82 2.94
C ARG A 177 -33.72 20.21 3.51
N LEU A 178 -34.72 20.34 4.37
CA LEU A 178 -35.12 21.62 4.98
C LEU A 178 -34.04 22.17 5.92
N ARG A 179 -33.29 21.29 6.60
CA ARG A 179 -32.19 21.68 7.49
C ARG A 179 -30.93 22.10 6.74
N PHE A 180 -30.46 21.29 5.80
CA PHE A 180 -29.14 21.48 5.16
C PHE A 180 -29.20 22.15 3.77
N GLY A 181 -30.28 22.00 3.01
CA GLY A 181 -30.54 22.76 1.77
C GLY A 181 -29.57 22.58 0.59
N GLY A 182 -28.62 21.64 0.67
CA GLY A 182 -27.66 21.36 -0.40
C GLY A 182 -28.20 20.46 -1.53
N ARG A 183 -27.27 19.86 -2.31
CA ARG A 183 -27.55 18.95 -3.45
C ARG A 183 -28.09 17.57 -3.00
N TRP A 184 -29.27 17.57 -2.36
CA TRP A 184 -29.90 16.44 -1.68
C TRP A 184 -30.01 15.14 -2.50
N TRP A 185 -30.14 15.25 -3.83
CA TRP A 185 -30.34 14.13 -4.75
C TRP A 185 -29.19 13.11 -4.72
N SER A 186 -27.95 13.55 -4.49
CA SER A 186 -26.80 12.65 -4.35
C SER A 186 -26.95 11.78 -3.10
N SER A 187 -27.14 12.41 -1.94
CA SER A 187 -27.31 11.74 -0.64
C SER A 187 -28.54 10.83 -0.62
N PHE A 188 -29.63 11.25 -1.27
CA PHE A 188 -30.85 10.46 -1.46
C PHE A 188 -30.54 9.17 -2.24
N ARG A 189 -29.98 9.29 -3.47
CA ARG A 189 -29.72 8.10 -4.30
C ARG A 189 -28.63 7.18 -3.72
N GLN A 190 -27.68 7.73 -2.96
CA GLN A 190 -26.63 6.97 -2.28
C GLN A 190 -27.15 6.22 -1.05
N GLY A 191 -28.00 6.83 -0.23
CA GLY A 191 -28.54 6.22 1.00
C GLY A 191 -29.66 5.18 0.75
N LEU A 192 -30.48 5.39 -0.30
CA LEU A 192 -31.69 4.59 -0.57
C LEU A 192 -31.44 3.07 -0.59
N GLY A 193 -30.39 2.61 -1.27
CA GLY A 193 -30.11 1.18 -1.40
C GLY A 193 -29.73 0.50 -0.09
N PHE A 194 -28.96 1.20 0.76
CA PHE A 194 -28.58 0.69 2.09
C PHE A 194 -29.78 0.67 3.04
N GLU A 195 -30.57 1.75 3.08
CA GLU A 195 -31.75 1.86 3.95
C GLU A 195 -32.85 0.85 3.58
N LEU A 196 -33.08 0.62 2.28
CA LEU A 196 -34.04 -0.37 1.81
C LEU A 196 -33.62 -1.79 2.22
N LEU A 197 -32.32 -2.11 2.14
CA LEU A 197 -31.79 -3.41 2.55
C LEU A 197 -31.83 -3.60 4.08
N SER A 198 -31.39 -2.61 4.86
CA SER A 198 -31.28 -2.72 6.32
C SER A 198 -32.63 -2.63 7.02
N THR A 199 -33.45 -1.64 6.68
CA THR A 199 -34.73 -1.40 7.32
C THR A 199 -35.84 -2.28 6.72
N GLY A 200 -35.80 -2.55 5.40
CA GLY A 200 -36.74 -3.47 4.76
C GLY A 200 -36.61 -4.91 5.26
N SER A 201 -35.39 -5.42 5.48
CA SER A 201 -35.18 -6.77 6.02
C SER A 201 -35.65 -6.91 7.49
N LEU A 202 -35.53 -5.86 8.30
CA LEU A 202 -36.11 -5.83 9.66
C LEU A 202 -37.64 -5.87 9.65
N LEU A 203 -38.29 -5.11 8.75
CA LEU A 203 -39.76 -5.12 8.63
C LEU A 203 -40.29 -6.49 8.15
N LEU A 204 -39.60 -7.13 7.21
CA LEU A 204 -39.95 -8.47 6.71
C LEU A 204 -39.70 -9.60 7.72
N LEU A 205 -39.01 -9.33 8.84
CA LEU A 205 -38.85 -10.27 9.96
C LEU A 205 -40.06 -10.25 10.93
N ALA A 206 -40.83 -9.16 10.95
CA ALA A 206 -41.99 -8.99 11.83
C ALA A 206 -43.10 -10.06 11.66
N PRO A 207 -43.45 -10.54 10.44
CA PRO A 207 -44.40 -11.65 10.27
C PRO A 207 -43.96 -12.94 10.97
N VAL A 208 -42.64 -13.20 11.03
CA VAL A 208 -42.07 -14.37 11.73
C VAL A 208 -42.24 -14.21 13.24
N LEU A 209 -42.08 -12.99 13.77
CA LEU A 209 -42.37 -12.69 15.18
C LEU A 209 -43.86 -12.83 15.51
N VAL A 210 -44.77 -12.43 14.62
CA VAL A 210 -46.23 -12.63 14.81
C VAL A 210 -46.59 -14.11 14.81
N ALA A 211 -46.01 -14.92 13.92
CA ALA A 211 -46.19 -16.36 13.92
C ALA A 211 -45.65 -17.00 15.21
N ALA A 212 -44.43 -16.65 15.62
CA ALA A 212 -43.83 -17.12 16.87
C ALA A 212 -44.66 -16.73 18.10
N ALA A 213 -45.18 -15.49 18.14
CA ALA A 213 -46.03 -14.97 19.20
C ALA A 213 -47.36 -15.72 19.36
N ARG A 214 -47.92 -16.27 18.28
CA ARG A 214 -49.12 -17.12 18.32
C ARG A 214 -48.84 -18.53 18.84
N THR A 215 -47.62 -19.05 18.62
CA THR A 215 -47.21 -20.38 19.11
C THR A 215 -46.73 -20.34 20.56
N SER A 216 -45.81 -19.45 20.92
CA SER A 216 -45.35 -19.24 22.29
C SER A 216 -44.50 -17.98 22.42
N ALA A 217 -44.78 -17.18 23.46
CA ALA A 217 -43.97 -16.00 23.80
C ALA A 217 -42.48 -16.35 24.07
N ALA A 218 -42.17 -17.59 24.47
CA ALA A 218 -40.80 -18.05 24.70
C ALA A 218 -39.95 -18.16 23.43
N LEU A 219 -40.56 -18.17 22.23
CA LEU A 219 -39.85 -18.20 20.95
C LEU A 219 -39.35 -16.80 20.54
N ILE A 220 -39.99 -15.73 21.03
CA ILE A 220 -39.71 -14.34 20.61
C ILE A 220 -38.25 -13.93 20.93
N PRO A 221 -37.68 -14.22 22.11
CA PRO A 221 -36.28 -13.88 22.40
C PRO A 221 -35.24 -14.58 21.52
N LEU A 222 -35.59 -15.68 20.82
CA LEU A 222 -34.66 -16.38 19.92
C LEU A 222 -34.18 -15.49 18.78
N VAL A 223 -34.97 -14.46 18.38
CA VAL A 223 -34.58 -13.47 17.37
C VAL A 223 -33.32 -12.67 17.76
N LEU A 224 -33.00 -12.60 19.06
CA LEU A 224 -31.78 -11.94 19.53
C LEU A 224 -30.51 -12.65 19.05
N VAL A 225 -30.55 -13.96 18.79
CA VAL A 225 -29.38 -14.73 18.33
C VAL A 225 -28.95 -14.32 16.92
N PRO A 226 -29.80 -14.35 15.87
CA PRO A 226 -29.41 -13.87 14.55
C PRO A 226 -29.17 -12.35 14.51
N LEU A 227 -29.93 -11.54 15.27
CA LEU A 227 -29.66 -10.09 15.36
C LEU A 227 -28.28 -9.81 15.98
N PHE A 228 -27.89 -10.54 17.03
CA PHE A 228 -26.55 -10.43 17.62
C PHE A 228 -25.47 -10.98 16.69
N ALA A 229 -25.73 -12.05 15.93
CA ALA A 229 -24.80 -12.58 14.93
C ALA A 229 -24.53 -11.55 13.82
N VAL A 230 -25.57 -10.93 13.25
CA VAL A 230 -25.42 -9.86 12.25
C VAL A 230 -24.67 -8.66 12.83
N TYR A 231 -25.03 -8.22 14.04
CA TYR A 231 -24.31 -7.15 14.76
C TYR A 231 -22.82 -7.50 14.98
N ARG A 232 -22.50 -8.74 15.35
CA ARG A 232 -21.14 -9.22 15.56
C ARG A 232 -20.35 -9.29 14.25
N MET A 233 -20.93 -9.84 13.18
CA MET A 233 -20.30 -9.93 11.86
C MET A 233 -20.00 -8.54 11.31
N ALA A 234 -20.99 -7.65 11.29
CA ALA A 234 -20.81 -6.28 10.81
C ALA A 234 -19.78 -5.50 11.64
N ARG A 235 -19.69 -5.74 12.95
CA ARG A 235 -18.64 -5.13 13.80
C ARG A 235 -17.25 -5.71 13.52
N LEU A 236 -17.13 -7.02 13.27
CA LEU A 236 -15.85 -7.67 12.95
C LEU A 236 -15.30 -7.23 11.58
N THR A 237 -16.16 -7.10 10.56
CA THR A 237 -15.77 -6.54 9.25
C THR A 237 -15.14 -5.15 9.38
N VAL A 238 -15.56 -4.38 10.38
CA VAL A 238 -15.07 -3.01 10.60
C VAL A 238 -13.77 -3.01 11.38
N GLU A 239 -13.65 -3.83 12.41
CA GLU A 239 -12.36 -4.03 13.10
C GLU A 239 -11.29 -4.53 12.10
N GLN A 240 -11.67 -5.39 11.13
CA GLN A 240 -10.82 -5.73 9.99
C GLN A 240 -10.54 -4.56 9.03
N GLN A 241 -11.54 -3.75 8.67
CA GLN A 241 -11.31 -2.58 7.80
C GLN A 241 -10.40 -1.52 8.43
N GLN A 242 -10.45 -1.35 9.76
CA GLN A 242 -9.57 -0.46 10.50
C GLN A 242 -8.13 -1.01 10.54
N LEU A 243 -7.94 -2.30 10.81
CA LEU A 243 -6.62 -2.94 10.69
C LEU A 243 -6.06 -2.83 9.27
N ALA A 244 -6.90 -3.05 8.24
CA ALA A 244 -6.57 -2.84 6.83
C ALA A 244 -6.54 -1.37 6.38
N SER A 245 -6.33 -0.44 7.33
CA SER A 245 -6.04 0.99 7.10
C SER A 245 -4.78 1.46 7.85
N LEU A 246 -4.10 0.56 8.56
CA LEU A 246 -2.80 0.81 9.20
C LEU A 246 -1.68 0.04 8.49
N ASP A 247 -0.44 0.48 8.71
CA ASP A 247 0.80 -0.23 8.40
C ASP A 247 1.10 -1.23 9.54
N PRO A 248 1.42 -2.49 9.24
CA PRO A 248 1.53 -3.54 10.26
C PRO A 248 2.76 -3.41 11.17
N LEU A 249 3.84 -2.77 10.69
CA LEU A 249 5.08 -2.57 11.45
C LEU A 249 4.96 -1.35 12.37
N THR A 250 4.66 -0.20 11.79
CA THR A 250 4.72 1.10 12.47
C THR A 250 3.44 1.47 13.20
N GLY A 251 2.31 0.83 12.86
CA GLY A 251 0.98 1.18 13.36
C GLY A 251 0.42 2.50 12.82
N LEU A 252 1.14 3.20 11.94
CA LEU A 252 0.69 4.42 11.28
C LEU A 252 -0.46 4.14 10.30
N PRO A 253 -1.29 5.15 9.97
CA PRO A 253 -2.12 5.14 8.76
C PRO A 253 -1.33 4.71 7.51
N ASN A 254 -1.88 3.81 6.71
CA ASN A 254 -1.26 3.37 5.46
C ASN A 254 -1.72 4.20 4.24
N ARG A 255 -1.12 3.97 3.06
CA ARG A 255 -1.46 4.65 1.79
C ARG A 255 -2.97 4.71 1.45
N LYS A 256 -3.76 3.73 1.89
CA LYS A 256 -5.23 3.69 1.70
C LYS A 256 -5.97 4.58 2.70
N ALA A 257 -5.49 4.71 3.94
CA ALA A 257 -5.99 5.72 4.87
C ALA A 257 -5.63 7.13 4.40
N LEU A 258 -4.41 7.33 3.89
CA LEU A 258 -3.96 8.60 3.32
C LEU A 258 -4.88 9.10 2.19
N LEU A 259 -5.14 8.24 1.20
CA LEU A 259 -6.03 8.55 0.08
C LEU A 259 -7.44 8.93 0.57
N ALA A 260 -7.96 8.21 1.57
CA ALA A 260 -9.29 8.48 2.14
C ALA A 260 -9.35 9.82 2.88
N GLU A 261 -8.27 10.21 3.58
CA GLU A 261 -8.19 11.48 4.31
C GLU A 261 -8.06 12.67 3.35
N VAL A 262 -7.15 12.62 2.37
CA VAL A 262 -6.98 13.73 1.40
C VAL A 262 -8.27 13.93 0.60
N ALA A 263 -8.92 12.85 0.15
CA ALA A 263 -10.22 12.94 -0.53
C ALA A 263 -11.36 13.48 0.36
N GLU A 264 -11.25 13.35 1.69
CA GLU A 264 -12.18 13.96 2.64
C GLU A 264 -11.88 15.45 2.86
N GLN A 265 -10.61 15.83 3.04
CA GLN A 265 -10.22 17.23 3.22
C GLN A 265 -10.48 18.09 1.98
N VAL A 266 -10.17 17.61 0.78
CA VAL A 266 -10.52 18.27 -0.50
C VAL A 266 -12.03 18.49 -0.61
N HIS A 267 -12.84 17.50 -0.20
CA HIS A 267 -14.29 17.65 -0.20
C HIS A 267 -14.80 18.64 0.86
N LEU A 268 -14.19 18.66 2.04
CA LEU A 268 -14.53 19.61 3.11
C LEU A 268 -14.17 21.05 2.71
N HIS A 269 -13.04 21.27 2.03
CA HIS A 269 -12.70 22.57 1.46
C HIS A 269 -13.79 23.04 0.49
N GLY A 270 -14.23 22.19 -0.45
CA GLY A 270 -15.34 22.50 -1.36
C GLY A 270 -16.69 22.81 -0.68
N GLU A 271 -16.92 22.35 0.57
CA GLU A 271 -18.05 22.79 1.39
C GLU A 271 -17.82 24.14 2.08
N ARG A 272 -16.58 24.51 2.42
CA ARG A 272 -16.20 25.76 3.11
C ARG A 272 -16.24 26.96 2.17
N SER A 273 -15.61 26.88 1.00
CA SER A 273 -15.62 27.94 -0.01
C SER A 273 -17.05 28.24 -0.48
N GLY A 274 -17.90 27.20 -0.56
CA GLY A 274 -19.34 27.31 -0.82
C GLY A 274 -20.18 27.96 0.31
N ARG A 275 -19.57 28.31 1.45
CA ARG A 275 -20.18 29.05 2.57
C ARG A 275 -19.58 30.45 2.76
N GLY A 276 -18.49 30.79 2.08
CA GLY A 276 -17.71 32.00 2.35
C GLY A 276 -16.91 31.94 3.66
N GLU A 277 -16.60 30.72 4.14
CA GLU A 277 -15.53 30.51 5.12
C GLU A 277 -14.18 30.72 4.42
N PRO A 278 -13.11 31.17 5.11
CA PRO A 278 -11.80 31.36 4.47
C PRO A 278 -11.25 30.03 3.92
N ASP A 279 -10.62 30.09 2.75
CA ASP A 279 -10.02 28.92 2.10
C ASP A 279 -8.83 28.43 2.91
N GLY A 280 -9.04 27.35 3.67
CA GLY A 280 -7.99 26.65 4.37
C GLY A 280 -7.24 25.74 3.40
N HIS A 281 -5.96 26.02 3.20
CA HIS A 281 -5.07 25.21 2.37
C HIS A 281 -4.77 23.86 3.04
N LEU A 282 -4.31 22.92 2.22
CA LEU A 282 -4.03 21.53 2.59
C LEU A 282 -2.69 21.15 1.97
N ALA A 283 -1.67 20.85 2.78
CA ALA A 283 -0.37 20.40 2.25
C ALA A 283 -0.21 18.89 2.40
N LEU A 284 0.31 18.28 1.35
CA LEU A 284 0.85 16.93 1.34
C LEU A 284 2.38 17.04 1.29
N LEU A 285 3.02 16.62 2.37
CA LEU A 285 4.47 16.42 2.43
C LEU A 285 4.73 14.94 2.18
N LEU A 286 5.50 14.61 1.15
CA LEU A 286 6.05 13.26 0.92
C LEU A 286 7.49 13.24 1.45
N ILE A 287 7.87 12.17 2.14
CA ILE A 287 9.16 12.02 2.83
C ILE A 287 9.75 10.65 2.48
N ASP A 288 11.04 10.62 2.19
CA ASP A 288 11.80 9.40 1.91
C ASP A 288 13.14 9.47 2.67
N LEU A 289 13.53 8.37 3.33
CA LEU A 289 14.67 8.32 4.24
C LEU A 289 16.00 8.14 3.50
N ASP A 290 16.84 9.17 3.52
CA ASP A 290 18.09 9.19 2.77
C ASP A 290 19.01 8.04 3.20
N ARG A 291 19.38 7.21 2.22
CA ARG A 291 20.28 6.06 2.37
C ARG A 291 19.75 4.94 3.29
N PHE A 292 18.44 4.86 3.54
CA PHE A 292 17.86 3.76 4.32
C PHE A 292 18.24 2.37 3.78
N LYS A 293 18.30 2.18 2.45
CA LYS A 293 18.83 0.94 1.86
C LYS A 293 20.24 0.60 2.38
N ASN A 294 21.15 1.57 2.50
CA ASN A 294 22.50 1.34 3.01
C ASN A 294 22.52 0.88 4.47
N VAL A 295 21.46 1.15 5.26
CA VAL A 295 21.29 0.63 6.61
C VAL A 295 20.92 -0.85 6.55
N ASN A 296 19.93 -1.23 5.73
CA ASN A 296 19.54 -2.64 5.53
C ASN A 296 20.69 -3.48 4.94
N ASP A 297 21.37 -2.94 3.93
CA ASP A 297 22.53 -3.53 3.22
C ASP A 297 23.79 -3.69 4.09
N ALA A 298 23.80 -3.17 5.32
CA ALA A 298 24.92 -3.23 6.25
C ALA A 298 24.59 -3.81 7.62
N LEU A 299 23.34 -3.70 8.08
CA LEU A 299 22.89 -4.06 9.44
C LEU A 299 21.65 -4.97 9.46
N GLY A 300 21.10 -5.35 8.30
CA GLY A 300 19.95 -6.25 8.17
C GLY A 300 18.58 -5.57 8.37
N HIS A 301 17.51 -6.24 7.93
CA HIS A 301 16.16 -5.68 7.99
C HIS A 301 15.65 -5.51 9.42
N ALA A 302 15.99 -6.39 10.37
CA ALA A 302 15.58 -6.23 11.76
C ALA A 302 16.11 -4.94 12.44
N VAL A 303 17.20 -4.34 11.94
CA VAL A 303 17.66 -3.00 12.36
C VAL A 303 16.88 -1.90 11.63
N GLY A 304 16.66 -2.06 10.32
CA GLY A 304 15.85 -1.15 9.51
C GLY A 304 14.42 -0.99 10.00
N ASP A 305 13.75 -2.08 10.38
CA ASP A 305 12.38 -2.08 10.91
C ASP A 305 12.30 -1.36 12.27
N ARG A 306 13.29 -1.55 13.15
CA ARG A 306 13.38 -0.81 14.42
C ARG A 306 13.64 0.69 14.20
N LEU A 307 14.46 1.03 13.22
CA LEU A 307 14.68 2.41 12.77
C LEU A 307 13.40 3.05 12.22
N LEU A 308 12.63 2.35 11.38
CA LEU A 308 11.34 2.82 10.85
C LEU A 308 10.31 3.04 11.97
N VAL A 309 10.30 2.19 12.99
CA VAL A 309 9.43 2.32 14.17
C VAL A 309 9.83 3.53 15.05
N GLU A 310 11.12 3.84 15.19
CA GLU A 310 11.61 5.05 15.88
C GLU A 310 11.26 6.32 15.08
N VAL A 311 11.57 6.34 13.77
CA VAL A 311 11.18 7.44 12.85
C VAL A 311 9.68 7.72 12.94
N SER A 312 8.85 6.67 12.92
CA SER A 312 7.39 6.79 13.03
C SER A 312 6.95 7.46 14.34
N GLN A 313 7.59 7.12 15.46
CA GLN A 313 7.30 7.72 16.77
C GLN A 313 7.74 9.19 16.83
N ARG A 314 8.89 9.52 16.25
CA ARG A 314 9.40 10.90 16.15
C ARG A 314 8.46 11.78 15.32
N LEU A 315 8.13 11.37 14.09
CA LEU A 315 7.20 12.08 13.21
C LEU A 315 5.83 12.29 13.89
N THR A 316 5.28 11.24 14.51
CA THR A 316 3.99 11.32 15.24
C THR A 316 4.04 12.28 16.41
N THR A 317 5.15 12.29 17.17
CA THR A 317 5.35 13.18 18.31
C THR A 317 5.48 14.64 17.87
N LEU A 318 6.08 14.87 16.70
CA LEU A 318 6.34 16.20 16.14
C LEU A 318 5.07 16.85 15.55
N VAL A 319 4.33 16.10 14.74
CA VAL A 319 3.11 16.57 14.05
C VAL A 319 1.92 16.67 15.01
N GLY A 320 1.88 15.83 16.05
CA GLY A 320 0.82 15.86 17.05
C GLY A 320 -0.53 15.36 16.53
N GLY A 321 -1.61 15.87 17.12
CA GLY A 321 -2.96 15.28 16.97
C GLY A 321 -3.96 16.05 16.09
N ARG A 322 -3.53 17.08 15.35
CA ARG A 322 -4.38 17.83 14.39
C ARG A 322 -4.23 17.26 12.98
N ASP A 323 -2.99 17.02 12.59
CA ASP A 323 -2.57 16.62 11.25
C ASP A 323 -2.16 15.14 11.26
N MET A 324 -2.01 14.53 10.08
CA MET A 324 -1.88 13.07 9.96
C MET A 324 -0.51 12.68 9.39
N VAL A 325 0.22 11.83 10.12
CA VAL A 325 1.37 11.07 9.60
C VAL A 325 0.89 9.73 9.03
N ALA A 326 1.48 9.28 7.94
CA ALA A 326 1.22 7.99 7.29
C ALA A 326 2.52 7.35 6.80
N ARG A 327 2.54 6.01 6.63
CA ARG A 327 3.58 5.27 5.89
C ARG A 327 3.00 4.69 4.61
N LEU A 328 3.73 4.77 3.50
CA LEU A 328 3.25 4.31 2.19
C LEU A 328 3.73 2.89 1.87
N GLY A 329 4.98 2.61 2.22
CA GLY A 329 5.72 1.35 2.04
C GLY A 329 7.22 1.63 2.18
N GLY A 330 8.06 0.63 2.47
CA GLY A 330 9.51 0.83 2.59
C GLY A 330 9.90 1.96 3.55
N ASP A 331 10.69 2.90 3.03
CA ASP A 331 11.17 4.16 3.62
C ASP A 331 10.25 5.37 3.35
N GLU A 332 9.16 5.23 2.57
CA GLU A 332 8.24 6.32 2.24
C GLU A 332 7.26 6.64 3.39
N PHE A 333 7.28 7.89 3.86
CA PHE A 333 6.30 8.48 4.77
C PHE A 333 5.57 9.65 4.10
N ALA A 334 4.42 10.03 4.67
CA ALA A 334 3.69 11.22 4.24
C ALA A 334 3.07 11.95 5.44
N ILE A 335 3.00 13.28 5.37
CA ILE A 335 2.28 14.13 6.33
C ILE A 335 1.20 14.92 5.58
N VAL A 336 0.00 14.98 6.16
CA VAL A 336 -1.12 15.80 5.66
C VAL A 336 -1.45 16.88 6.68
N MET A 337 -1.15 18.13 6.33
CA MET A 337 -1.44 19.32 7.16
C MET A 337 -2.75 19.99 6.73
N THR A 338 -3.59 20.37 7.70
CA THR A 338 -5.01 20.70 7.45
C THR A 338 -5.40 22.10 7.92
N GLY A 339 -5.85 22.95 7.01
CA GLY A 339 -6.29 24.31 7.33
C GLY A 339 -5.11 25.24 7.58
N LEU A 340 -4.19 25.24 6.62
CA LEU A 340 -3.04 26.14 6.53
C LEU A 340 -3.44 27.52 6.00
N SER A 341 -2.67 28.54 6.34
CA SER A 341 -2.78 29.87 5.73
C SER A 341 -2.12 29.92 4.35
N ASP A 342 -0.90 29.37 4.23
CA ASP A 342 -0.05 29.41 3.04
C ASP A 342 0.88 28.17 2.93
N ALA A 343 1.78 28.18 1.94
CA ALA A 343 2.80 27.15 1.73
C ALA A 343 4.03 27.29 2.66
N ALA A 344 4.22 28.43 3.34
CA ALA A 344 5.34 28.66 4.25
C ALA A 344 5.15 27.91 5.57
N GLU A 345 3.92 27.87 6.11
CA GLU A 345 3.56 27.02 7.26
C GLU A 345 3.93 25.52 7.01
N ALA A 346 3.77 25.03 5.77
CA ALA A 346 4.18 23.68 5.39
C ALA A 346 5.70 23.51 5.27
N ARG A 347 6.41 24.55 4.78
CA ARG A 347 7.88 24.58 4.72
C ARG A 347 8.50 24.57 6.12
N GLU A 348 7.94 25.34 7.07
CA GLU A 348 8.37 25.36 8.48
C GLU A 348 8.25 23.99 9.16
N LEU A 349 7.14 23.24 8.93
CA LEU A 349 7.04 21.88 9.45
C LEU A 349 8.10 20.96 8.82
N ALA A 350 8.32 21.05 7.50
CA ALA A 350 9.33 20.24 6.84
C ALA A 350 10.74 20.53 7.38
N ASP A 351 11.11 21.80 7.60
CA ASP A 351 12.38 22.18 8.23
C ASP A 351 12.50 21.61 9.65
N LEU A 352 11.39 21.46 10.37
CA LEU A 352 11.37 20.83 11.69
C LEU A 352 11.52 19.30 11.58
N VAL A 353 10.84 18.65 10.62
CA VAL A 353 10.94 17.20 10.36
C VAL A 353 12.38 16.80 10.03
N VAL A 354 13.05 17.50 9.11
CA VAL A 354 14.45 17.21 8.75
C VAL A 354 15.37 17.27 9.98
N ARG A 355 15.20 18.29 10.83
CA ARG A 355 15.98 18.43 12.06
C ARG A 355 15.75 17.28 13.06
N THR A 356 14.54 16.75 13.14
CA THR A 356 14.18 15.61 14.02
C THR A 356 14.58 14.25 13.42
N LEU A 357 14.67 14.12 12.10
CA LEU A 357 15.25 12.93 11.44
C LEU A 357 16.78 12.89 11.63
N ALA A 358 17.45 14.03 11.48
CA ALA A 358 18.90 14.17 11.65
C ALA A 358 19.42 14.05 13.10
N GLU A 359 18.54 13.87 14.10
CA GLU A 359 18.95 13.45 15.44
C GLU A 359 19.37 11.96 15.41
N PRO A 360 20.55 11.56 15.95
CA PRO A 360 20.98 10.16 15.88
C PRO A 360 19.97 9.19 16.50
N VAL A 361 19.79 8.02 15.88
CA VAL A 361 18.93 6.93 16.37
C VAL A 361 19.81 5.90 17.11
N PRO A 362 19.69 5.74 18.45
CA PRO A 362 20.51 4.80 19.20
C PRO A 362 19.95 3.36 19.09
N LEU A 363 20.53 2.55 18.20
CA LEU A 363 20.19 1.14 18.02
C LEU A 363 21.41 0.26 18.31
N ASP A 364 21.24 -0.73 19.19
CA ASP A 364 22.25 -1.72 19.60
C ASP A 364 23.61 -1.14 20.04
N GLY A 365 23.60 0.11 20.53
CA GLY A 365 24.79 0.84 20.98
C GLY A 365 25.47 1.69 19.90
N LEU A 366 25.00 1.63 18.65
CA LEU A 366 25.44 2.47 17.54
C LEU A 366 24.49 3.68 17.37
N PRO A 367 25.02 4.90 17.20
CA PRO A 367 24.24 6.01 16.68
C PRO A 367 24.08 5.85 15.16
N LEU A 368 22.84 5.73 14.69
CA LEU A 368 22.52 5.73 13.26
C LEU A 368 21.98 7.10 12.84
N ASP A 369 22.71 7.77 11.95
CA ASP A 369 22.33 9.06 11.38
C ASP A 369 21.56 8.82 10.07
N VAL A 370 20.33 9.32 9.97
CA VAL A 370 19.43 9.06 8.84
C VAL A 370 18.83 10.37 8.36
N GLY A 371 19.00 10.67 7.07
CA GLY A 371 18.44 11.87 6.45
C GLY A 371 16.96 11.70 6.08
N GLY A 372 16.39 12.75 5.54
CA GLY A 372 15.05 12.72 4.95
C GLY A 372 14.92 13.77 3.87
N SER A 373 14.64 13.33 2.65
CA SER A 373 14.29 14.20 1.54
C SER A 373 12.77 14.39 1.49
N ILE A 374 12.31 15.64 1.38
CA ILE A 374 10.91 16.03 1.52
C ILE A 374 10.43 16.82 0.29
N GLY A 375 9.30 16.39 -0.28
CA GLY A 375 8.60 17.10 -1.34
C GLY A 375 7.23 17.61 -0.89
N ILE A 376 6.93 18.89 -1.13
CA ILE A 376 5.70 19.54 -0.65
C ILE A 376 4.78 19.94 -1.82
N ALA A 377 3.54 19.43 -1.83
CA ALA A 377 2.46 19.89 -2.70
C ALA A 377 1.32 20.50 -1.88
N VAL A 378 0.76 21.63 -2.32
CA VAL A 378 -0.29 22.37 -1.63
C VAL A 378 -1.56 22.39 -2.48
N PHE A 379 -2.70 22.08 -1.89
CA PHE A 379 -4.02 22.20 -2.51
C PHE A 379 -4.63 23.57 -2.20
N PRO A 380 -5.27 24.25 -3.18
CA PRO A 380 -5.54 23.78 -4.54
C PRO A 380 -4.43 24.07 -5.57
N GLU A 381 -3.45 24.89 -5.21
CA GLU A 381 -2.45 25.51 -6.10
C GLU A 381 -1.66 24.49 -6.93
N HIS A 382 -1.24 23.39 -6.30
CA HIS A 382 -0.48 22.29 -6.88
C HIS A 382 -1.38 21.07 -7.17
N GLY A 383 -2.68 21.25 -7.37
CA GLY A 383 -3.58 20.22 -7.89
C GLY A 383 -4.93 20.13 -7.16
N GLU A 384 -5.98 19.79 -7.92
CA GLU A 384 -7.35 19.67 -7.40
C GLU A 384 -7.69 18.28 -6.82
N ASP A 385 -6.81 17.29 -6.98
CA ASP A 385 -7.06 15.89 -6.57
C ASP A 385 -5.82 15.18 -6.02
N PHE A 386 -6.06 14.07 -5.30
CA PHE A 386 -5.02 13.29 -4.60
C PHE A 386 -3.91 12.75 -5.53
N ALA A 387 -4.23 12.29 -6.74
CA ALA A 387 -3.23 11.75 -7.65
C ALA A 387 -2.33 12.86 -8.22
N THR A 388 -2.90 14.03 -8.52
CA THR A 388 -2.14 15.21 -8.95
C THR A 388 -1.24 15.73 -7.83
N LEU A 389 -1.77 15.90 -6.61
CA LEU A 389 -0.98 16.32 -5.43
C LEU A 389 0.15 15.34 -5.10
N MET A 390 -0.12 14.03 -5.15
CA MET A 390 0.88 12.99 -4.92
C MET A 390 1.99 13.03 -5.99
N ARG A 391 1.65 13.18 -7.27
CA ARG A 391 2.65 13.35 -8.36
C ARG A 391 3.55 14.57 -8.11
N HIS A 392 2.96 15.68 -7.68
CA HIS A 392 3.70 16.93 -7.47
C HIS A 392 4.60 16.87 -6.23
N ALA A 393 4.16 16.21 -5.16
CA ALA A 393 4.99 15.94 -3.98
C ALA A 393 6.16 14.99 -4.32
N ASP A 394 5.92 13.94 -5.12
CA ASP A 394 6.95 13.03 -5.64
C ASP A 394 8.02 13.75 -6.49
N VAL A 395 7.60 14.57 -7.46
CA VAL A 395 8.52 15.41 -8.25
C VAL A 395 9.35 16.35 -7.37
N ALA A 396 8.74 16.98 -6.36
CA ALA A 396 9.47 17.84 -5.43
C ALA A 396 10.47 17.05 -4.55
N MET A 397 10.09 15.86 -4.08
CA MET A 397 10.96 14.99 -3.27
C MET A 397 12.18 14.51 -4.08
N TYR A 398 11.95 14.15 -5.35
CA TYR A 398 13.00 13.83 -6.30
C TYR A 398 13.96 15.01 -6.54
N ASP A 399 13.42 16.22 -6.66
CA ASP A 399 14.18 17.47 -6.83
C ASP A 399 15.09 17.77 -5.63
N ALA A 400 14.61 17.56 -4.40
CA ALA A 400 15.39 17.70 -3.18
C ALA A 400 16.62 16.76 -3.23
N LYS A 401 16.37 15.45 -3.40
CA LYS A 401 17.40 14.40 -3.53
C LYS A 401 18.50 14.76 -4.54
N HIS A 402 18.12 15.26 -5.72
CA HIS A 402 19.09 15.56 -6.78
C HIS A 402 19.92 16.82 -6.51
N ARG A 403 19.31 17.84 -5.91
CA ARG A 403 20.00 19.10 -5.58
C ARG A 403 20.87 19.01 -4.32
N ASN A 404 20.86 17.86 -3.63
CA ASN A 404 21.37 17.71 -2.25
C ASN A 404 20.73 18.73 -1.29
N ASP A 405 19.48 19.10 -1.57
CA ASP A 405 18.60 19.80 -0.62
C ASP A 405 17.79 18.74 0.13
N THR A 406 17.33 19.08 1.32
CA THR A 406 16.47 18.20 2.12
C THR A 406 14.99 18.47 1.87
N ILE A 407 14.60 19.66 1.37
CA ILE A 407 13.18 20.03 1.23
C ILE A 407 12.94 20.92 0.00
N ALA A 408 12.13 20.43 -0.93
CA ALA A 408 11.60 21.25 -2.03
C ALA A 408 10.08 21.40 -1.95
N VAL A 409 9.59 22.58 -2.33
CA VAL A 409 8.18 22.82 -2.64
C VAL A 409 8.01 22.63 -4.14
N TYR A 410 6.94 21.95 -4.57
CA TYR A 410 6.65 21.80 -5.99
C TYR A 410 6.48 23.17 -6.66
N THR A 411 7.06 23.31 -7.85
CA THR A 411 6.87 24.44 -8.75
C THR A 411 6.71 23.94 -10.17
N ALA A 412 6.06 24.70 -11.06
CA ALA A 412 6.03 24.37 -12.49
C ALA A 412 7.43 24.41 -13.14
N GLU A 413 8.39 25.08 -12.49
CA GLU A 413 9.81 25.08 -12.89
C GLU A 413 10.55 23.83 -12.40
N SER A 414 10.10 23.14 -11.34
CA SER A 414 10.65 21.85 -10.91
C SER A 414 10.40 20.71 -11.91
N ASP A 415 9.30 20.74 -12.68
CA ASP A 415 9.15 19.82 -13.83
C ASP A 415 10.31 20.02 -14.86
N HIS A 416 11.06 21.14 -14.84
CA HIS A 416 12.27 21.38 -15.66
C HIS A 416 13.59 20.86 -15.05
N ASN A 417 13.60 20.34 -13.81
CA ASN A 417 14.73 19.53 -13.32
C ASN A 417 14.89 18.24 -14.16
N SER A 418 13.86 17.90 -14.95
CA SER A 418 13.96 17.06 -16.15
C SER A 418 15.15 17.39 -17.06
N ALA A 419 15.72 18.60 -17.08
CA ALA A 419 16.87 18.94 -17.93
C ALA A 419 18.11 18.07 -17.65
N GLU A 420 18.42 17.81 -16.38
CA GLU A 420 19.53 16.93 -16.00
C GLU A 420 19.20 15.46 -16.31
N ARG A 421 17.95 15.04 -16.05
CA ARG A 421 17.45 13.69 -16.34
C ARG A 421 17.38 13.40 -17.84
N LEU A 422 17.02 14.39 -18.65
CA LEU A 422 17.03 14.38 -20.12
C LEU A 422 18.47 14.39 -20.65
N GLY A 423 19.38 15.10 -19.97
CA GLY A 423 20.82 14.99 -20.22
C GLY A 423 21.33 13.57 -19.99
N LEU A 424 21.01 12.96 -18.85
CA LEU A 424 21.38 11.57 -18.53
C LEU A 424 20.74 10.56 -19.50
N LEU A 425 19.48 10.77 -19.89
CA LEU A 425 18.80 9.97 -20.92
C LEU A 425 19.39 10.16 -22.32
N ALA A 426 19.86 11.36 -22.66
CA ALA A 426 20.53 11.64 -23.93
C ALA A 426 21.94 11.05 -23.98
N ASP A 427 22.70 11.13 -22.88
CA ASP A 427 24.01 10.48 -22.73
C ASP A 427 23.87 8.96 -22.79
N LEU A 428 22.95 8.38 -22.01
CA LEU A 428 22.60 6.96 -22.05
C LEU A 428 22.19 6.51 -23.46
N ARG A 429 21.30 7.28 -24.11
CA ARG A 429 20.88 7.00 -25.48
C ARG A 429 22.05 7.05 -26.47
N ARG A 430 22.96 8.02 -26.34
CA ARG A 430 24.17 8.12 -27.18
C ARG A 430 25.07 6.89 -27.04
N VAL A 431 25.33 6.39 -25.83
CA VAL A 431 26.11 5.13 -25.65
C VAL A 431 25.39 3.94 -26.29
N LEU A 432 24.08 3.84 -26.12
CA LEU A 432 23.27 2.74 -26.66
C LEU A 432 23.15 2.77 -28.19
N GLU A 433 23.19 3.96 -28.81
CA GLU A 433 23.18 4.14 -30.27
C GLU A 433 24.58 4.06 -30.90
N ALA A 434 25.65 4.36 -30.17
CA ALA A 434 27.04 4.31 -30.66
C ALA A 434 27.61 2.88 -30.82
N GLY A 435 27.08 1.90 -30.07
CA GLY A 435 27.58 0.52 -30.06
C GLY A 435 28.83 0.32 -29.19
N PRO A 436 29.40 -0.90 -29.14
CA PRO A 436 30.66 -1.14 -28.44
C PRO A 436 31.83 -0.54 -29.22
N ALA A 437 32.71 0.19 -28.53
CA ALA A 437 33.98 0.61 -29.10
C ALA A 437 34.84 -0.63 -29.39
N VAL A 438 35.26 -0.79 -30.65
CA VAL A 438 36.21 -1.84 -31.05
C VAL A 438 37.59 -1.41 -30.61
N ASP A 439 38.27 -2.23 -29.79
CA ASP A 439 39.62 -1.95 -29.33
C ASP A 439 40.64 -2.30 -30.45
N GLU A 440 40.81 -1.37 -31.40
CA GLU A 440 41.64 -1.50 -32.63
C GLU A 440 43.16 -1.62 -32.37
N ARG A 441 43.57 -2.19 -31.23
CA ARG A 441 44.97 -2.28 -30.77
C ARG A 441 45.50 -3.72 -30.62
N ALA A 442 44.68 -4.73 -30.94
CA ALA A 442 45.05 -6.14 -30.80
C ALA A 442 45.56 -6.80 -32.10
N ASP A 443 44.87 -6.61 -33.24
CA ASP A 443 45.16 -7.32 -34.49
C ASP A 443 46.00 -6.50 -35.47
N ALA A 444 47.32 -6.51 -35.26
CA ALA A 444 48.30 -5.84 -36.11
C ALA A 444 49.53 -6.71 -36.48
N ASP A 445 49.43 -8.04 -36.41
CA ASP A 445 50.49 -8.93 -36.92
C ASP A 445 49.98 -10.29 -37.45
N GLN A 446 49.63 -10.35 -38.74
CA GLN A 446 49.83 -11.55 -39.57
C GLN A 446 49.85 -11.22 -41.08
N PRO A 447 50.71 -11.85 -41.88
CA PRO A 447 50.88 -11.52 -43.30
C PRO A 447 49.90 -12.28 -44.22
N ALA A 448 49.62 -11.69 -45.39
CA ALA A 448 48.82 -12.31 -46.43
C ALA A 448 49.68 -13.07 -47.47
N ASP A 449 49.24 -14.25 -47.90
CA ASP A 449 49.37 -14.70 -49.30
C ASP A 449 48.37 -15.86 -49.63
N VAL A 450 48.39 -16.27 -50.90
CA VAL A 450 47.82 -17.45 -51.57
C VAL A 450 46.46 -17.21 -52.24
N ARG A 451 46.47 -17.44 -53.56
CA ARG A 451 45.40 -17.19 -54.54
C ARG A 451 44.57 -18.46 -54.88
N PRO A 452 43.38 -18.32 -55.51
CA PRO A 452 42.40 -19.40 -55.59
C PRO A 452 42.40 -20.24 -56.88
N GLY A 453 41.74 -21.39 -56.81
CA GLY A 453 41.22 -22.19 -57.92
C GLY A 453 40.60 -23.50 -57.38
N GLY A 454 39.54 -24.08 -57.96
CA GLY A 454 38.67 -23.62 -59.05
C GLY A 454 37.77 -24.76 -59.56
N THR A 455 36.62 -24.43 -60.16
CA THR A 455 35.60 -25.37 -60.74
C THR A 455 34.85 -26.27 -59.72
N SER A 456 33.61 -26.72 -59.97
CA SER A 456 32.73 -26.52 -61.14
C SER A 456 31.24 -26.37 -60.79
N GLU A 457 30.47 -25.96 -61.82
CA GLU A 457 29.06 -26.23 -62.19
C GLU A 457 28.19 -27.10 -61.26
N ALA A 458 26.87 -26.90 -61.12
CA ALA A 458 25.89 -25.99 -61.73
C ALA A 458 24.67 -25.87 -60.77
N GLY A 459 23.60 -25.09 -60.97
CA GLY A 459 23.21 -24.18 -62.05
C GLY A 459 21.69 -23.89 -61.93
N GLU A 460 21.24 -22.71 -62.36
CA GLU A 460 19.82 -22.26 -62.40
C GLU A 460 19.09 -22.11 -61.04
N GLY A 461 18.10 -21.21 -60.87
CA GLY A 461 17.71 -20.10 -61.74
C GLY A 461 16.29 -19.56 -61.48
N ARG A 462 16.19 -18.37 -60.84
CA ARG A 462 14.96 -17.59 -60.57
C ARG A 462 14.02 -18.19 -59.50
N LEU A 463 13.43 -17.45 -58.54
CA LEU A 463 12.69 -16.17 -58.54
C LEU A 463 11.30 -16.26 -59.22
N VAL A 464 10.23 -16.00 -58.46
CA VAL A 464 9.38 -14.79 -58.58
C VAL A 464 8.26 -14.77 -57.52
N THR A 465 7.83 -13.55 -57.17
CA THR A 465 6.86 -13.09 -56.15
C THR A 465 5.39 -13.50 -56.31
N GLY A 466 4.60 -13.39 -55.23
CA GLY A 466 3.13 -13.19 -55.25
C GLY A 466 2.39 -14.00 -54.16
N ALA A 467 1.76 -13.51 -53.09
CA ALA A 467 1.06 -12.27 -52.71
C ALA A 467 -0.50 -12.34 -52.79
N THR A 468 -1.14 -11.73 -51.78
CA THR A 468 -2.58 -11.39 -51.62
C THR A 468 -3.56 -12.45 -51.08
N ARG A 469 -4.50 -11.94 -50.23
CA ARG A 469 -5.76 -12.52 -49.70
C ARG A 469 -5.63 -13.77 -48.80
N GLY A 470 -6.32 -13.90 -47.66
CA GLY A 470 -7.28 -13.00 -46.98
C GLY A 470 -8.75 -13.40 -47.17
N GLY A 471 -9.45 -13.69 -46.07
CA GLY A 471 -10.87 -14.02 -46.01
C GLY A 471 -11.28 -14.65 -44.68
N ASP A 472 -12.36 -14.16 -44.08
CA ASP A 472 -12.93 -14.66 -42.82
C ASP A 472 -13.72 -15.97 -42.97
N GLY A 473 -13.97 -16.67 -41.86
CA GLY A 473 -14.88 -17.82 -41.83
C GLY A 473 -15.12 -18.37 -40.43
N ALA A 474 -16.34 -18.23 -39.90
CA ALA A 474 -16.68 -18.59 -38.52
C ALA A 474 -17.63 -19.80 -38.43
N ALA A 475 -17.42 -20.60 -37.38
CA ALA A 475 -18.39 -21.37 -36.58
C ALA A 475 -19.53 -22.17 -37.27
N LEU A 476 -19.43 -23.51 -37.20
CA LEU A 476 -20.51 -24.46 -36.85
C LEU A 476 -19.80 -25.73 -36.32
N ALA A 477 -20.05 -26.31 -35.14
CA ALA A 477 -21.28 -26.55 -34.35
C ALA A 477 -22.07 -27.81 -34.78
N THR A 478 -21.71 -28.96 -34.21
CA THR A 478 -22.54 -30.17 -34.09
C THR A 478 -22.29 -30.84 -32.75
N ALA A 479 -23.37 -31.15 -32.02
CA ALA A 479 -23.35 -32.06 -30.86
C ALA A 479 -23.86 -33.45 -31.27
N VAL A 480 -23.83 -34.43 -30.35
CA VAL A 480 -24.86 -35.47 -30.09
C VAL A 480 -24.26 -36.59 -29.21
N ASP A 481 -24.91 -36.87 -28.06
CA ASP A 481 -25.12 -38.15 -27.33
C ASP A 481 -24.00 -39.24 -27.19
N ARG A 482 -24.01 -40.13 -26.18
CA ARG A 482 -25.01 -40.42 -25.12
C ARG A 482 -24.34 -41.02 -23.85
N ALA A 483 -25.17 -41.13 -22.79
CA ALA A 483 -25.15 -42.06 -21.64
C ALA A 483 -23.93 -42.99 -21.37
N GLY A 484 -23.57 -43.30 -20.12
CA GLY A 484 -24.23 -43.04 -18.82
C GLY A 484 -24.29 -44.31 -17.97
N GLY A 485 -24.34 -44.19 -16.63
CA GLY A 485 -24.48 -45.34 -15.72
C GLY A 485 -23.96 -45.09 -14.29
N VAL A 486 -24.87 -45.16 -13.32
CA VAL A 486 -24.61 -45.16 -11.86
C VAL A 486 -25.33 -46.40 -11.31
N PRO A 487 -24.63 -47.31 -10.60
CA PRO A 487 -24.57 -47.29 -9.12
C PRO A 487 -23.20 -47.72 -8.53
N GLY A 488 -22.90 -47.64 -7.23
CA GLY A 488 -23.64 -47.05 -6.10
C GLY A 488 -23.63 -47.94 -4.83
N GLY A 489 -23.39 -47.36 -3.65
CA GLY A 489 -23.76 -47.96 -2.34
C GLY A 489 -22.65 -48.19 -1.29
N GLY A 490 -22.88 -47.68 -0.07
CA GLY A 490 -22.25 -48.10 1.20
C GLY A 490 -20.85 -47.55 1.54
N SER A 491 -20.39 -47.57 2.80
CA SER A 491 -21.10 -47.65 4.11
C SER A 491 -20.13 -47.50 5.29
N GLY A 492 -20.54 -46.78 6.35
CA GLY A 492 -19.78 -46.64 7.61
C GLY A 492 -18.66 -45.58 7.59
N GLY A 493 -18.14 -45.12 8.73
CA GLY A 493 -18.54 -45.40 10.13
C GLY A 493 -17.47 -44.94 11.12
N ASP A 494 -17.91 -44.38 12.27
CA ASP A 494 -17.11 -44.01 13.46
C ASP A 494 -15.97 -42.96 13.27
N GLY A 495 -15.52 -42.22 14.29
CA GLY A 495 -16.04 -42.09 15.67
C GLY A 495 -15.12 -41.23 16.57
N ALA A 496 -15.68 -40.65 17.65
CA ALA A 496 -15.04 -39.79 18.68
C ALA A 496 -14.49 -38.42 18.18
N ALA A 497 -14.58 -37.27 18.87
CA ALA A 497 -14.53 -36.92 20.31
C ALA A 497 -13.08 -37.02 20.89
N LEU A 498 -12.59 -36.08 21.71
CA LEU A 498 -13.24 -35.36 22.81
C LEU A 498 -12.76 -33.89 23.02
N ASN A 499 -13.62 -33.16 23.75
CA ASN A 499 -13.42 -32.02 24.69
C ASN A 499 -11.99 -31.63 25.14
N GLY A 500 -11.72 -30.39 25.56
CA GLY A 500 -12.61 -29.21 25.69
C GLY A 500 -12.27 -28.31 26.91
N GLY A 501 -12.97 -27.17 27.07
CA GLY A 501 -12.84 -26.23 28.21
C GLY A 501 -11.72 -25.18 28.01
N ALA A 502 -11.93 -23.88 27.80
CA ALA A 502 -12.86 -22.88 28.34
C ALA A 502 -12.48 -22.32 29.73
N THR A 503 -11.97 -21.08 29.75
CA THR A 503 -12.35 -20.01 30.71
C THR A 503 -11.91 -18.64 30.17
N GLY A 504 -12.59 -17.59 30.62
CA GLY A 504 -12.16 -16.18 30.52
C GLY A 504 -12.73 -15.45 31.75
N PRO A 505 -13.04 -14.14 31.72
CA PRO A 505 -12.65 -13.13 30.74
C PRO A 505 -12.15 -11.80 31.38
N ARG A 506 -11.47 -10.93 30.63
CA ARG A 506 -11.57 -9.46 30.81
C ARG A 506 -10.92 -8.68 29.65
N ALA A 507 -11.49 -7.51 29.36
CA ALA A 507 -10.95 -6.53 28.42
C ALA A 507 -11.21 -5.10 28.94
N ARG A 508 -10.44 -4.12 28.45
CA ARG A 508 -10.33 -2.71 28.93
C ARG A 508 -9.56 -2.62 30.27
N ARG A 509 -8.63 -1.67 30.46
CA ARG A 509 -8.77 -0.23 30.14
C ARG A 509 -7.43 0.51 29.90
N TRP A 510 -7.53 1.52 29.04
CA TRP A 510 -6.94 2.88 29.15
C TRP A 510 -5.43 3.08 28.90
N TRP A 511 -5.17 4.06 28.03
CA TRP A 511 -3.92 4.83 27.96
C TRP A 511 -3.83 5.86 29.09
N SER A 512 -2.64 6.44 29.24
CA SER A 512 -2.23 7.57 30.10
C SER A 512 -1.96 7.27 31.58
N ARG A 513 -0.87 7.89 32.05
CA ARG A 513 -0.39 8.03 33.45
C ARG A 513 0.14 6.78 34.16
N GLN A 514 1.44 6.55 34.01
CA GLN A 514 2.30 6.67 35.19
C GLN A 514 3.69 7.24 34.84
N ARG A 515 4.08 8.31 35.55
CA ARG A 515 5.48 8.77 35.66
C ARG A 515 6.17 7.98 36.77
N GLU A 516 7.50 8.08 36.80
CA GLU A 516 8.36 7.80 37.96
C GLU A 516 8.36 6.36 38.51
N ARG A 517 9.37 5.60 38.11
CA ARG A 517 10.48 5.23 39.03
C ARG A 517 11.70 4.72 38.26
N ARG A 518 12.87 5.32 38.53
CA ARG A 518 14.17 4.72 38.22
C ARG A 518 14.47 3.57 39.20
N PRO A 519 15.01 2.44 38.75
CA PRO A 519 16.06 1.72 39.47
C PRO A 519 17.38 2.47 39.25
N GLU A 520 18.19 2.58 40.30
CA GLU A 520 19.50 3.22 40.27
C GLU A 520 20.59 2.14 40.29
N VAL A 521 21.41 2.09 39.25
CA VAL A 521 22.59 1.20 39.16
C VAL A 521 23.77 2.04 38.71
N VAL A 522 24.89 1.89 39.43
CA VAL A 522 26.14 2.66 39.25
C VAL A 522 27.06 1.90 38.27
N PRO A 523 27.83 2.56 37.40
CA PRO A 523 28.15 2.01 36.07
C PRO A 523 29.44 1.18 35.98
N GLU A 524 29.56 0.41 34.89
CA GLU A 524 30.76 -0.35 34.50
C GLU A 524 31.73 0.44 33.58
N ASP A 525 31.55 1.76 33.45
CA ASP A 525 32.20 2.62 32.45
C ASP A 525 33.74 2.71 32.54
N GLU A 526 34.37 2.32 33.65
CA GLU A 526 35.83 2.41 33.83
C GLU A 526 36.66 1.30 33.13
N LEU A 527 36.03 0.24 32.59
CA LEU A 527 36.74 -0.75 31.76
C LEU A 527 36.60 -0.48 30.26
N ILE A 528 35.40 -0.16 29.77
CA ILE A 528 35.16 -0.01 28.31
C ILE A 528 35.77 1.29 27.77
N SER A 529 35.79 2.36 28.57
CA SER A 529 36.46 3.63 28.23
C SER A 529 37.97 3.49 27.99
N ARG A 530 38.61 2.38 28.40
CA ARG A 530 40.03 2.08 28.12
C ARG A 530 40.28 1.34 26.80
N ILE A 531 39.23 0.92 26.09
CA ILE A 531 39.33 0.18 24.82
C ILE A 531 39.18 1.13 23.61
N VAL A 532 38.43 2.22 23.77
CA VAL A 532 38.01 3.10 22.66
C VAL A 532 39.04 4.20 22.31
N SER A 533 40.11 4.36 23.08
CA SER A 533 41.09 5.45 22.91
C SER A 533 42.50 5.01 22.50
N GLY A 534 42.74 4.73 21.20
CA GLY A 534 44.09 4.82 20.61
C GLY A 534 44.52 3.81 19.55
N ALA A 535 44.34 4.18 18.27
CA ALA A 535 45.20 3.94 17.10
C ALA A 535 45.99 2.60 16.90
N ASP A 536 45.64 1.93 15.79
CA ASP A 536 46.52 1.28 14.79
C ASP A 536 47.89 0.69 15.21
N PRO A 537 48.02 -0.66 15.26
CA PRO A 537 49.25 -1.35 15.67
C PRO A 537 50.11 -1.97 14.54
N ILE A 538 50.23 -1.38 13.33
CA ILE A 538 51.21 -1.88 12.31
C ILE A 538 52.26 -0.83 11.85
N ARG A 539 53.21 -0.46 12.73
CA ARG A 539 54.68 -0.47 12.41
C ARG A 539 55.63 -0.11 13.57
N ARG A 540 56.70 -0.92 13.67
CA ARG A 540 58.07 -0.62 14.19
C ARG A 540 58.31 -0.34 15.70
N ARG A 541 58.82 -1.40 16.36
CA ARG A 541 59.89 -1.50 17.38
C ARG A 541 60.64 -0.23 17.89
N THR A 542 61.05 -0.33 19.17
CA THR A 542 62.10 0.38 19.95
C THR A 542 61.79 1.77 20.53
N GLY A 543 62.19 2.05 21.79
CA GLY A 543 62.09 3.40 22.37
C GLY A 543 62.61 3.65 23.81
N ARG A 544 61.86 3.22 24.85
CA ARG A 544 62.01 3.59 26.29
C ARG A 544 61.62 5.07 26.65
N PRO A 545 61.42 5.44 27.95
CA PRO A 545 60.37 6.41 28.33
C PRO A 545 60.74 7.54 29.34
N GLY A 546 59.80 8.48 29.55
CA GLY A 546 59.68 9.40 30.71
C GLY A 546 58.87 10.68 30.37
N THR A 547 58.23 11.42 31.29
CA THR A 547 57.88 11.19 32.72
C THR A 547 56.92 12.27 33.27
N ARG A 548 55.91 11.89 34.09
CA ARG A 548 55.11 12.71 35.07
C ARG A 548 54.20 13.84 34.48
N VAL A 549 52.96 14.17 34.93
CA VAL A 549 52.08 13.97 36.13
C VAL A 549 51.84 15.29 36.93
N VAL A 550 50.63 15.42 37.55
CA VAL A 550 50.01 16.55 38.31
C VAL A 550 49.22 17.54 37.40
N ASP A 551 47.96 17.98 37.62
CA ASP A 551 46.81 17.80 38.56
C ASP A 551 46.28 19.15 39.14
N ARG A 552 44.94 19.28 39.30
CA ARG A 552 44.12 20.37 39.94
C ARG A 552 44.05 21.73 39.22
N GLY A 553 42.97 22.53 39.31
CA GLY A 553 41.63 22.27 39.88
C GLY A 553 40.83 23.55 40.28
N ALA A 554 39.62 23.70 39.72
CA ALA A 554 38.40 24.34 40.29
C ALA A 554 38.20 25.89 40.48
N VAL A 555 37.25 26.45 39.68
CA VAL A 555 35.96 27.11 40.10
C VAL A 555 35.91 28.58 40.64
N VAL A 556 34.79 29.27 40.28
CA VAL A 556 34.16 30.55 40.73
C VAL A 556 34.28 31.83 39.85
N ASP A 557 33.09 32.34 39.50
CA ASP A 557 32.65 33.54 38.74
C ASP A 557 32.69 34.88 39.56
N ARG A 558 33.03 36.05 38.91
CA ARG A 558 32.19 37.30 38.84
C ARG A 558 32.89 38.64 38.50
N ARG A 559 32.32 39.34 37.48
CA ARG A 559 32.10 40.82 37.35
C ARG A 559 33.33 41.76 37.32
N ALA A 560 33.38 42.90 36.64
CA ALA A 560 32.56 43.60 35.61
C ALA A 560 33.49 44.64 34.89
N ALA A 561 33.15 45.76 34.22
CA ALA A 561 31.93 46.57 34.01
C ALA A 561 32.07 47.54 32.79
N ASN A 562 31.04 48.36 32.53
CA ASN A 562 30.97 49.52 31.60
C ASN A 562 31.00 49.26 30.07
N GLY A 563 30.15 49.87 29.23
CA GLY A 563 28.90 50.59 29.55
C GLY A 563 28.29 51.48 28.44
N ARG A 564 26.97 51.32 28.22
CA ARG A 564 25.98 52.24 27.57
C ARG A 564 25.93 52.33 26.02
N GLY A 565 24.70 52.27 25.49
CA GLY A 565 24.28 52.66 24.12
C GLY A 565 23.70 54.09 24.09
N PRO A 566 22.57 54.43 23.40
CA PRO A 566 21.42 53.56 23.05
C PRO A 566 20.67 53.83 21.69
N THR A 567 19.60 53.06 21.40
CA THR A 567 18.29 53.39 20.72
C THR A 567 18.16 54.43 19.57
N ALA A 568 17.24 54.33 18.58
CA ALA A 568 16.24 53.31 18.16
C ALA A 568 15.57 53.69 16.80
N ASP A 569 14.66 52.85 16.31
CA ASP A 569 13.63 53.03 15.24
C ASP A 569 12.71 54.28 15.48
N PRO A 570 11.88 54.83 14.54
CA PRO A 570 11.27 54.18 13.36
C PRO A 570 10.96 55.01 12.06
N GLY A 571 10.50 54.30 11.01
CA GLY A 571 9.25 54.69 10.31
C GLY A 571 9.25 55.31 8.88
N HIS A 572 8.98 54.46 7.88
CA HIS A 572 8.07 54.65 6.72
C HIS A 572 8.30 55.72 5.58
N HIS A 573 7.78 55.32 4.39
CA HIS A 573 7.44 56.09 3.16
C HIS A 573 8.52 56.74 2.27
N GLY A 574 8.46 56.40 0.96
CA GLY A 574 8.23 57.45 -0.06
C GLY A 574 9.19 57.57 -1.25
N LEU A 575 8.92 56.82 -2.33
CA LEU A 575 9.17 57.10 -3.76
C LEU A 575 9.97 58.37 -4.16
N GLY A 576 11.04 58.19 -4.95
CA GLY A 576 11.69 59.27 -5.73
C GLY A 576 12.59 58.72 -6.85
N VAL A 577 12.46 59.24 -8.08
CA VAL A 577 13.16 58.76 -9.30
C VAL A 577 13.94 59.90 -9.97
N THR A 578 15.23 59.66 -10.23
CA THR A 578 16.14 60.35 -11.18
C THR A 578 17.41 59.46 -11.26
N ALA A 579 18.01 59.05 -12.38
CA ALA A 579 18.19 59.63 -13.74
C ALA A 579 19.07 60.90 -13.74
N ASP A 580 20.25 60.99 -14.37
CA ASP A 580 21.14 60.02 -15.06
C ASP A 580 22.60 60.36 -14.64
N GLU A 581 23.75 59.93 -15.17
CA GLU A 581 24.27 59.19 -16.36
C GLU A 581 25.66 58.60 -15.90
N ASP A 582 26.51 57.82 -16.58
CA ASP A 582 26.65 57.18 -17.92
C ASP A 582 27.56 55.92 -17.74
N ALA A 583 27.54 54.97 -18.68
CA ALA A 583 28.73 54.24 -19.23
C ALA A 583 28.33 52.99 -20.05
N ALA A 584 28.46 53.08 -21.39
CA ALA A 584 28.67 51.99 -22.37
C ALA A 584 28.05 50.60 -22.07
N ALA A 585 26.85 50.23 -22.52
CA ALA A 585 26.33 50.09 -23.90
C ALA A 585 26.88 48.88 -24.70
N ALA A 586 25.95 48.08 -25.26
CA ALA A 586 26.21 46.91 -26.10
C ALA A 586 25.81 47.15 -27.57
N LEU A 587 26.28 46.29 -28.48
CA LEU A 587 25.82 46.18 -29.87
C LEU A 587 25.62 44.71 -30.26
N ALA A 588 24.74 44.44 -31.22
CA ALA A 588 24.10 43.13 -31.37
C ALA A 588 23.88 42.67 -32.82
N ALA A 589 23.66 41.35 -32.94
CA ALA A 589 22.95 40.61 -33.99
C ALA A 589 23.47 40.62 -35.44
N GLY A 590 23.41 39.43 -36.06
CA GLY A 590 23.59 39.22 -37.50
C GLY A 590 23.43 37.74 -37.85
N GLU A 591 22.43 37.40 -38.67
CA GLU A 591 22.23 36.04 -39.18
C GLU A 591 23.25 35.69 -40.27
N HIS A 592 23.65 34.42 -40.39
CA HIS A 592 24.06 33.82 -41.66
C HIS A 592 23.72 32.32 -41.72
N ARG A 593 23.21 31.88 -42.87
CA ARG A 593 23.24 30.46 -43.27
C ARG A 593 24.52 30.21 -44.07
N GLY A 594 25.20 29.11 -43.81
CA GLY A 594 26.33 28.64 -44.62
C GLY A 594 26.66 27.19 -44.30
N GLU A 595 26.88 26.38 -45.33
CA GLU A 595 27.31 24.98 -45.20
C GLU A 595 28.84 24.92 -45.10
N GLY A 596 29.40 24.19 -44.13
CA GLY A 596 30.86 24.13 -43.99
C GLY A 596 31.39 23.48 -42.71
N SER A 597 31.21 22.16 -42.58
CA SER A 597 32.01 21.27 -41.70
C SER A 597 32.38 21.79 -40.30
N ASP A 598 31.49 21.60 -39.33
CA ASP A 598 31.91 21.22 -37.97
C ASP A 598 31.57 19.74 -37.76
N ALA A 599 32.58 18.93 -37.45
CA ALA A 599 32.37 17.59 -36.94
C ALA A 599 32.08 17.71 -35.45
N ASP A 600 30.87 17.35 -35.02
CA ASP A 600 30.44 17.41 -33.61
C ASP A 600 31.52 16.74 -32.73
N PRO A 601 32.20 17.48 -31.84
CA PRO A 601 33.33 16.97 -31.09
C PRO A 601 32.82 15.95 -30.07
N ALA A 602 32.87 14.67 -30.45
CA ALA A 602 32.21 13.56 -29.79
C ALA A 602 32.39 13.60 -28.26
N VAL A 603 31.38 14.16 -27.59
CA VAL A 603 31.31 14.19 -26.13
C VAL A 603 31.12 12.76 -25.68
N ASP A 604 32.21 12.17 -25.19
CA ASP A 604 32.21 10.83 -24.59
C ASP A 604 31.05 10.73 -23.59
N ALA A 605 30.15 9.79 -23.86
CA ALA A 605 29.00 9.50 -23.02
C ALA A 605 29.25 8.29 -22.10
N GLY A 606 30.44 7.68 -22.20
CA GLY A 606 30.90 6.60 -21.34
C GLY A 606 30.66 5.20 -21.88
N GLU A 607 31.04 4.23 -21.07
CA GLU A 607 31.01 2.81 -21.44
C GLU A 607 29.94 2.06 -20.64
N ILE A 608 29.07 1.32 -21.34
CA ILE A 608 28.15 0.36 -20.73
C ILE A 608 28.79 -1.03 -20.81
N THR A 609 28.92 -1.68 -19.66
CA THR A 609 29.58 -2.98 -19.49
C THR A 609 28.74 -3.91 -18.64
N MET A 610 28.92 -5.22 -18.84
CA MET A 610 28.30 -6.24 -18.00
C MET A 610 29.35 -6.84 -17.05
N TYR A 611 29.09 -6.77 -15.75
CA TYR A 611 29.82 -7.46 -14.71
C TYR A 611 29.05 -8.73 -14.33
N TYR A 612 29.75 -9.75 -13.84
CA TYR A 612 29.17 -11.06 -13.54
C TYR A 612 29.53 -11.49 -12.12
N GLN A 613 28.54 -11.93 -11.34
CA GLN A 613 28.75 -12.47 -9.99
C GLN A 613 28.36 -13.96 -9.94
N PRO A 614 29.23 -14.85 -9.41
CA PRO A 614 28.99 -16.29 -9.43
C PRO A 614 27.92 -16.74 -8.42
N GLN A 615 27.02 -17.61 -8.90
CA GLN A 615 26.05 -18.37 -8.11
C GLN A 615 26.62 -19.76 -7.84
N VAL A 616 26.73 -20.16 -6.56
CA VAL A 616 27.39 -21.40 -6.13
C VAL A 616 26.39 -22.33 -5.43
N ALA A 617 26.28 -23.59 -5.88
CA ALA A 617 25.46 -24.59 -5.22
C ALA A 617 26.04 -24.97 -3.85
N ILE A 618 25.27 -24.73 -2.79
CA ILE A 618 25.70 -24.88 -1.39
C ILE A 618 26.08 -26.34 -1.06
N ALA A 619 25.37 -27.31 -1.66
CA ALA A 619 25.58 -28.74 -1.38
C ALA A 619 26.81 -29.36 -2.08
N THR A 620 27.32 -28.78 -3.18
CA THR A 620 28.48 -29.33 -3.92
C THR A 620 29.70 -28.41 -3.93
N GLY A 621 29.49 -27.11 -3.69
CA GLY A 621 30.47 -26.05 -3.86
C GLY A 621 30.75 -25.72 -5.33
N GLU A 622 29.88 -26.11 -6.26
CA GLU A 622 30.10 -25.91 -7.70
C GLU A 622 29.39 -24.64 -8.20
N VAL A 623 30.01 -23.94 -9.15
CA VAL A 623 29.44 -22.73 -9.76
C VAL A 623 28.36 -23.17 -10.75
N VAL A 624 27.09 -22.83 -10.48
CA VAL A 624 25.92 -23.23 -11.28
C VAL A 624 25.48 -22.16 -12.27
N GLY A 625 25.83 -20.90 -12.02
CA GLY A 625 25.51 -19.79 -12.89
C GLY A 625 26.22 -18.50 -12.50
N VAL A 626 25.82 -17.41 -13.15
CA VAL A 626 26.20 -16.03 -12.82
C VAL A 626 24.99 -15.11 -12.93
N GLU A 627 24.91 -14.09 -12.09
CA GLU A 627 24.05 -12.94 -12.35
C GLU A 627 24.80 -11.91 -13.22
N ALA A 628 24.14 -11.38 -14.26
CA ALA A 628 24.66 -10.39 -15.18
C ALA A 628 24.22 -8.97 -14.78
N LEU A 629 25.15 -8.25 -14.16
CA LEU A 629 24.96 -6.95 -13.52
C LEU A 629 25.42 -5.79 -14.41
N LEU A 630 24.47 -4.95 -14.81
CA LEU A 630 24.69 -3.76 -15.64
C LEU A 630 25.57 -2.71 -14.92
N ARG A 631 26.58 -2.17 -15.61
CA ARG A 631 27.49 -1.14 -15.09
C ARG A 631 27.79 -0.07 -16.15
N TRP A 632 27.39 1.17 -15.91
CA TRP A 632 27.69 2.32 -16.78
C TRP A 632 28.75 3.23 -16.15
N ARG A 633 29.88 3.38 -16.85
CA ARG A 633 30.95 4.31 -16.51
C ARG A 633 30.78 5.59 -17.32
N HIS A 634 30.10 6.59 -16.75
CA HIS A 634 29.89 7.89 -17.37
C HIS A 634 31.06 8.85 -17.03
N PRO A 635 31.74 9.47 -18.02
CA PRO A 635 33.02 10.15 -17.80
C PRO A 635 32.97 11.36 -16.85
N ARG A 636 31.78 11.93 -16.60
CA ARG A 636 31.59 13.03 -15.63
C ARG A 636 31.03 12.60 -14.26
N ARG A 637 30.50 11.38 -14.13
CA ARG A 637 29.93 10.84 -12.87
C ARG A 637 30.75 9.68 -12.26
N GLY A 638 31.66 9.08 -13.02
CA GLY A 638 32.29 7.82 -12.63
C GLY A 638 31.34 6.65 -12.89
N MET A 639 31.19 5.74 -11.93
CA MET A 639 30.16 4.69 -12.02
C MET A 639 28.80 5.27 -11.63
N VAL A 640 27.83 5.21 -12.55
CA VAL A 640 26.43 5.54 -12.25
C VAL A 640 25.80 4.38 -11.49
N ASP A 641 24.94 4.69 -10.51
CA ASP A 641 24.25 3.68 -9.74
C ASP A 641 23.23 2.90 -10.61
N PRO A 642 23.16 1.55 -10.52
CA PRO A 642 22.23 0.76 -11.33
C PRO A 642 20.76 1.11 -11.10
N GLU A 643 20.36 1.45 -9.87
CA GLU A 643 18.98 1.83 -9.58
C GLU A 643 18.66 3.26 -10.06
N GLU A 644 19.59 4.21 -9.93
CA GLU A 644 19.47 5.55 -10.55
C GLU A 644 19.23 5.39 -12.07
N LEU A 645 20.07 4.59 -12.72
CA LEU A 645 19.98 4.29 -14.14
C LEU A 645 18.64 3.63 -14.52
N ILE A 646 18.18 2.62 -13.77
CA ILE A 646 16.91 1.94 -14.02
C ILE A 646 15.72 2.88 -13.79
N ARG A 647 15.66 3.61 -12.66
CA ARG A 647 14.59 4.58 -12.35
C ARG A 647 14.49 5.71 -13.39
N VAL A 648 15.63 6.14 -13.94
CA VAL A 648 15.66 7.13 -15.04
C VAL A 648 15.21 6.49 -16.36
N ALA A 649 15.71 5.31 -16.71
CA ALA A 649 15.40 4.63 -17.96
C ALA A 649 13.93 4.16 -18.05
N GLU A 650 13.37 3.57 -16.98
CA GLU A 650 12.04 2.93 -16.98
C GLU A 650 10.89 3.85 -17.38
N GLN A 651 10.96 5.13 -17.04
CA GLN A 651 9.90 6.10 -17.39
C GLN A 651 10.00 6.56 -18.85
N SER A 652 11.12 6.34 -19.52
CA SER A 652 11.41 6.78 -20.89
C SER A 652 11.18 5.69 -21.97
N THR A 653 11.48 6.01 -23.23
CA THR A 653 11.62 5.03 -24.33
C THR A 653 13.02 4.39 -24.40
N VAL A 654 14.01 4.91 -23.64
CA VAL A 654 15.41 4.45 -23.67
C VAL A 654 15.56 3.08 -23.00
N MET A 655 14.69 2.70 -22.06
CA MET A 655 14.71 1.35 -21.46
C MET A 655 14.71 0.25 -22.53
N ARG A 656 13.90 0.36 -23.60
CA ARG A 656 13.88 -0.65 -24.67
C ARG A 656 15.22 -0.73 -25.44
N LEU A 657 15.98 0.36 -25.53
CA LEU A 657 17.33 0.35 -26.11
C LEU A 657 18.32 -0.31 -25.15
N LEU A 658 18.18 -0.04 -23.85
CA LEU A 658 19.00 -0.61 -22.79
C LEU A 658 18.79 -2.13 -22.66
N THR A 659 17.54 -2.58 -22.48
CA THR A 659 17.16 -3.99 -22.43
C THR A 659 17.62 -4.74 -23.68
N ARG A 660 17.46 -4.14 -24.87
CA ARG A 660 18.02 -4.70 -26.12
C ARG A 660 19.53 -4.87 -26.04
N ARG A 661 20.27 -3.84 -25.62
CA ARG A 661 21.74 -3.89 -25.56
C ARG A 661 22.21 -4.94 -24.56
N VAL A 662 21.60 -5.00 -23.39
CA VAL A 662 21.97 -5.96 -22.33
C VAL A 662 21.63 -7.40 -22.71
N VAL A 663 20.47 -7.66 -23.34
CA VAL A 663 20.15 -8.98 -23.91
C VAL A 663 21.15 -9.37 -25.00
N ASP A 664 21.50 -8.44 -25.90
CA ASP A 664 22.49 -8.68 -26.96
C ASP A 664 23.88 -9.02 -26.36
N ASP A 665 24.38 -8.23 -25.40
CA ASP A 665 25.69 -8.42 -24.76
C ASP A 665 25.76 -9.73 -23.93
N VAL A 666 24.73 -10.04 -23.13
CA VAL A 666 24.71 -11.23 -22.26
C VAL A 666 24.58 -12.52 -23.08
N VAL A 667 23.74 -12.54 -24.13
CA VAL A 667 23.60 -13.71 -25.01
C VAL A 667 24.86 -13.92 -25.85
N GLU A 668 25.50 -12.85 -26.33
CA GLU A 668 26.80 -12.97 -27.00
C GLU A 668 27.89 -13.49 -26.04
N GLN A 669 27.90 -13.05 -24.78
CA GLN A 669 28.89 -13.52 -23.80
C GLN A 669 28.66 -14.99 -23.39
N LEU A 670 27.40 -15.44 -23.29
CA LEU A 670 27.05 -16.86 -23.16
C LEU A 670 27.58 -17.70 -24.34
N ALA A 671 27.45 -17.20 -25.57
CA ALA A 671 27.99 -17.89 -26.75
C ALA A 671 29.52 -17.98 -26.73
N LYS A 672 30.22 -16.89 -26.37
CA LYS A 672 31.68 -16.86 -26.19
C LYS A 672 32.14 -17.86 -25.13
N TRP A 673 31.46 -17.94 -23.98
CA TRP A 673 31.78 -18.92 -22.94
C TRP A 673 31.49 -20.36 -23.39
N SER A 674 30.36 -20.61 -24.07
CA SER A 674 30.04 -21.94 -24.61
C SER A 674 31.07 -22.41 -25.63
N ALA A 675 31.57 -21.51 -26.50
CA ALA A 675 32.66 -21.81 -27.44
C ALA A 675 34.00 -22.10 -26.73
N ALA A 676 34.25 -21.46 -25.58
CA ALA A 676 35.39 -21.73 -24.70
C ALA A 676 35.19 -22.97 -23.79
N GLY A 677 34.10 -23.72 -23.94
CA GLY A 677 33.78 -24.90 -23.11
C GLY A 677 33.23 -24.57 -21.70
N VAL A 678 32.99 -23.29 -21.39
CA VAL A 678 32.48 -22.82 -20.10
C VAL A 678 30.95 -22.83 -20.11
N GLY A 679 30.38 -23.98 -19.76
CA GLY A 679 28.92 -24.20 -19.72
C GLY A 679 28.23 -23.63 -18.47
N LEU A 680 28.15 -22.31 -18.34
CA LEU A 680 27.38 -21.61 -17.28
C LEU A 680 25.93 -21.26 -17.70
N ARG A 681 25.09 -20.90 -16.73
CA ARG A 681 23.82 -20.17 -16.93
C ARG A 681 24.05 -18.70 -16.56
N ALA A 682 23.51 -17.75 -17.31
CA ALA A 682 23.48 -16.34 -16.91
C ALA A 682 22.05 -15.91 -16.57
N ALA A 683 21.88 -15.23 -15.45
CA ALA A 683 20.63 -14.59 -15.06
C ALA A 683 20.68 -13.08 -15.35
N LEU A 684 19.54 -12.52 -15.73
CA LEU A 684 19.40 -11.12 -16.16
C LEU A 684 18.12 -10.51 -15.60
N ASN A 685 18.26 -9.41 -14.86
CA ASN A 685 17.16 -8.64 -14.31
C ASN A 685 16.35 -7.89 -15.40
N VAL A 686 15.01 -7.89 -15.29
CA VAL A 686 14.06 -7.38 -16.31
C VAL A 686 13.08 -6.36 -15.74
N SER A 687 12.90 -5.24 -16.44
CA SER A 687 11.98 -4.16 -16.04
C SER A 687 10.50 -4.57 -16.12
N VAL A 688 9.67 -3.96 -15.25
CA VAL A 688 8.20 -4.18 -15.29
C VAL A 688 7.62 -3.75 -16.63
N ARG A 689 8.20 -2.70 -17.23
CA ARG A 689 7.76 -2.12 -18.50
C ARG A 689 7.99 -3.05 -19.69
N ASP A 690 9.10 -3.78 -19.72
CA ASP A 690 9.38 -4.75 -20.79
C ASP A 690 8.46 -5.98 -20.71
N LEU A 691 8.10 -6.39 -19.49
CA LEU A 691 7.08 -7.44 -19.27
C LEU A 691 5.68 -7.00 -19.70
N HIS A 692 5.35 -5.71 -19.59
CA HIS A 692 4.07 -5.14 -20.03
C HIS A 692 3.94 -4.97 -21.55
N THR A 693 5.03 -4.66 -22.26
CA THR A 693 5.02 -4.57 -23.73
C THR A 693 5.04 -5.95 -24.39
N GLY A 694 5.76 -6.90 -23.81
CA GLY A 694 5.91 -8.27 -24.32
C GLY A 694 6.89 -8.41 -25.50
N GLU A 695 7.43 -7.29 -26.02
CA GLU A 695 8.43 -7.27 -27.11
C GLU A 695 9.72 -8.02 -26.74
N ILE A 696 10.07 -8.05 -25.45
CA ILE A 696 11.26 -8.74 -24.92
C ILE A 696 11.27 -10.24 -25.25
N ALA A 697 10.10 -10.89 -25.35
CA ALA A 697 10.02 -12.32 -25.62
C ALA A 697 10.38 -12.68 -27.08
N ASP A 698 10.06 -11.82 -28.04
CA ASP A 698 10.55 -11.96 -29.44
C ASP A 698 12.05 -11.68 -29.50
N GLN A 699 12.50 -10.59 -28.88
CA GLN A 699 13.89 -10.16 -28.85
C GLN A 699 14.84 -11.25 -28.29
N ILE A 700 14.46 -11.90 -27.19
CA ILE A 700 15.25 -12.97 -26.59
C ILE A 700 15.27 -14.22 -27.48
N ALA A 701 14.13 -14.60 -28.08
CA ALA A 701 14.09 -15.74 -29.01
C ALA A 701 15.00 -15.51 -30.23
N ASP A 702 14.92 -14.32 -30.85
CA ASP A 702 15.77 -13.92 -31.98
C ASP A 702 17.27 -13.98 -31.64
N ARG A 703 17.66 -13.59 -30.42
CA ARG A 703 19.09 -13.57 -30.01
C ARG A 703 19.62 -14.94 -29.62
N LEU A 704 18.87 -15.73 -28.86
CA LEU A 704 19.24 -17.11 -28.57
C LEU A 704 19.43 -17.91 -29.88
N ALA A 705 18.53 -17.73 -30.85
CA ALA A 705 18.65 -18.31 -32.18
C ALA A 705 19.86 -17.78 -32.97
N ARG A 706 20.09 -16.45 -32.99
CA ARG A 706 21.20 -15.82 -33.73
C ARG A 706 22.58 -16.26 -33.25
N TYR A 707 22.75 -16.40 -31.94
CA TYR A 707 24.04 -16.75 -31.32
C TYR A 707 24.18 -18.26 -31.02
N GLY A 708 23.16 -19.07 -31.31
CA GLY A 708 23.17 -20.52 -31.09
C GLY A 708 23.17 -20.94 -29.61
N VAL A 709 22.64 -20.10 -28.73
CA VAL A 709 22.64 -20.32 -27.28
C VAL A 709 21.38 -21.09 -26.86
N PRO A 710 21.48 -22.27 -26.21
CA PRO A 710 20.33 -22.99 -25.69
C PRO A 710 19.51 -22.15 -24.70
N PRO A 711 18.17 -22.10 -24.79
CA PRO A 711 17.34 -21.26 -23.93
C PRO A 711 17.53 -21.48 -22.42
N GLU A 712 17.83 -22.71 -21.99
CA GLU A 712 18.09 -23.01 -20.57
C GLU A 712 19.36 -22.31 -20.00
N ARG A 713 20.21 -21.75 -20.87
CA ARG A 713 21.40 -20.97 -20.51
C ARG A 713 21.09 -19.54 -20.07
N LEU A 714 19.90 -19.04 -20.38
CA LEU A 714 19.41 -17.74 -19.94
C LEU A 714 18.32 -17.91 -18.87
N GLN A 715 18.47 -17.13 -17.80
CA GLN A 715 17.46 -16.94 -16.78
C GLN A 715 17.06 -15.46 -16.73
N LEU A 716 15.79 -15.18 -16.44
CA LEU A 716 15.31 -13.82 -16.22
C LEU A 716 14.85 -13.65 -14.78
N GLU A 717 15.31 -12.58 -14.16
CA GLU A 717 15.00 -12.18 -12.80
C GLU A 717 13.99 -11.03 -12.84
N ILE A 718 12.98 -11.14 -11.98
CA ILE A 718 11.77 -10.30 -11.97
C ILE A 718 11.44 -10.00 -10.50
N THR A 719 11.46 -8.73 -10.11
CA THR A 719 11.16 -8.32 -8.73
C THR A 719 9.70 -8.58 -8.35
N GLU A 720 9.44 -8.80 -7.05
CA GLU A 720 8.08 -9.09 -6.56
C GLU A 720 7.04 -8.03 -6.96
N GLY A 721 7.42 -6.74 -6.92
CA GLY A 721 6.55 -5.62 -7.29
C GLY A 721 6.05 -5.68 -8.74
N ALA A 722 6.85 -6.23 -9.66
CA ALA A 722 6.52 -6.34 -11.07
C ALA A 722 5.23 -7.14 -11.32
N LEU A 723 4.96 -8.14 -10.47
CA LEU A 723 3.82 -9.05 -10.60
C LEU A 723 2.47 -8.39 -10.31
N MET A 724 2.46 -7.24 -9.61
CA MET A 724 1.24 -6.63 -9.06
C MET A 724 0.60 -5.57 -9.98
N ALA A 725 1.34 -5.02 -10.96
CA ALA A 725 0.90 -3.86 -11.74
C ALA A 725 -0.16 -4.17 -12.83
N ASP A 726 0.10 -5.15 -13.70
CA ASP A 726 -0.92 -5.79 -14.56
C ASP A 726 -0.67 -7.31 -14.57
N PRO A 727 -1.22 -8.05 -13.58
CA PRO A 727 -0.97 -9.49 -13.44
C PRO A 727 -1.39 -10.32 -14.66
N ARG A 728 -2.20 -9.79 -15.59
CA ARG A 728 -2.63 -10.53 -16.79
C ARG A 728 -1.61 -10.43 -17.91
N ARG A 729 -1.04 -9.24 -18.15
CA ARG A 729 0.02 -9.05 -19.17
C ARG A 729 1.32 -9.70 -18.73
N VAL A 730 1.73 -9.45 -17.49
CA VAL A 730 2.98 -10.00 -16.93
C VAL A 730 2.96 -11.53 -16.99
N LEU A 731 1.86 -12.18 -16.56
CA LEU A 731 1.68 -13.62 -16.67
C LEU A 731 1.74 -14.12 -18.12
N ALA A 732 1.17 -13.39 -19.10
CA ALA A 732 1.21 -13.78 -20.50
C ALA A 732 2.63 -13.72 -21.09
N THR A 733 3.41 -12.68 -20.77
CA THR A 733 4.81 -12.52 -21.20
C THR A 733 5.70 -13.58 -20.55
N ILE A 734 5.60 -13.77 -19.23
CA ILE A 734 6.31 -14.83 -18.49
C ILE A 734 5.97 -16.22 -19.06
N SER A 735 4.68 -16.51 -19.31
CA SER A 735 4.24 -17.78 -19.93
C SER A 735 4.66 -17.93 -21.40
N ARG A 736 5.17 -16.88 -22.05
CA ARG A 736 5.78 -16.95 -23.38
C ARG A 736 7.28 -17.22 -23.29
N LEU A 737 7.98 -16.53 -22.39
CA LEU A 737 9.40 -16.74 -22.09
C LEU A 737 9.67 -18.19 -21.63
N HIS A 738 8.84 -18.70 -20.71
CA HIS A 738 8.91 -20.10 -20.29
C HIS A 738 8.69 -21.10 -21.44
N ARG A 739 7.82 -20.80 -22.41
CA ARG A 739 7.62 -21.63 -23.62
C ARG A 739 8.75 -21.54 -24.65
N ILE A 740 9.61 -20.53 -24.56
CA ILE A 740 10.87 -20.46 -25.32
C ILE A 740 11.94 -21.35 -24.66
N GLY A 741 11.75 -21.76 -23.40
CA GLY A 741 12.71 -22.55 -22.61
C GLY A 741 13.58 -21.71 -21.67
N VAL A 742 13.32 -20.40 -21.58
CA VAL A 742 14.04 -19.47 -20.70
C VAL A 742 13.58 -19.67 -19.26
N ALA A 743 14.54 -19.79 -18.33
CA ALA A 743 14.25 -19.93 -16.91
C ALA A 743 13.75 -18.60 -16.32
N ILE A 744 12.84 -18.66 -15.35
CA ILE A 744 12.30 -17.48 -14.65
C ILE A 744 12.59 -17.62 -13.16
N ALA A 745 13.13 -16.56 -12.57
CA ALA A 745 13.38 -16.40 -11.16
C ALA A 745 12.58 -15.21 -10.61
N LEU A 746 12.15 -15.33 -9.35
CA LEU A 746 11.54 -14.23 -8.59
C LEU A 746 12.62 -13.59 -7.70
N ASP A 747 12.72 -12.26 -7.77
CA ASP A 747 13.71 -11.46 -7.04
C ASP A 747 13.08 -10.68 -5.87
N ASP A 748 13.91 -10.20 -4.94
CA ASP A 748 13.54 -9.50 -3.70
C ASP A 748 12.54 -10.25 -2.78
N PHE A 749 12.52 -11.59 -2.79
CA PHE A 749 11.40 -12.36 -2.25
C PHE A 749 11.19 -12.16 -0.74
N GLY A 750 10.01 -11.66 -0.39
CA GLY A 750 9.57 -11.44 1.00
C GLY A 750 9.68 -10.00 1.51
N THR A 751 10.22 -9.08 0.72
CA THR A 751 10.17 -7.63 1.02
C THR A 751 8.76 -7.04 0.83
N GLY A 752 7.85 -7.76 0.17
CA GLY A 752 6.54 -7.27 -0.25
C GLY A 752 5.32 -8.10 0.17
N TYR A 753 4.19 -7.83 -0.48
CA TYR A 753 2.88 -8.43 -0.19
C TYR A 753 2.57 -9.68 -1.05
N SER A 754 3.55 -10.57 -1.22
CA SER A 754 3.48 -11.81 -2.00
C SER A 754 2.32 -12.73 -1.59
N SER A 755 1.21 -12.63 -2.31
CA SER A 755 0.10 -13.58 -2.20
C SER A 755 0.51 -14.92 -2.81
N LEU A 756 0.73 -15.93 -1.96
CA LEU A 756 1.13 -17.30 -2.35
C LEU A 756 0.27 -17.94 -3.46
N GLN A 757 -0.99 -17.49 -3.59
CA GLN A 757 -1.92 -17.91 -4.63
C GLN A 757 -1.50 -17.46 -6.05
N HIS A 758 -0.70 -16.40 -6.16
CA HIS A 758 -0.16 -15.86 -7.41
C HIS A 758 1.13 -16.58 -7.80
N LEU A 759 2.05 -16.80 -6.83
CA LEU A 759 3.28 -17.58 -7.02
C LEU A 759 2.98 -18.95 -7.66
N ARG A 760 2.01 -19.68 -7.10
CA ARG A 760 1.57 -21.00 -7.60
C ARG A 760 0.97 -21.00 -9.02
N ARG A 761 0.73 -19.84 -9.64
CA ARG A 761 0.23 -19.71 -11.02
C ARG A 761 1.30 -19.27 -12.03
N LEU A 762 2.46 -18.84 -11.55
CA LEU A 762 3.57 -18.40 -12.39
C LEU A 762 4.49 -19.60 -12.67
N PRO A 763 5.03 -19.75 -13.89
CA PRO A 763 5.99 -20.79 -14.21
C PRO A 763 7.41 -20.38 -13.74
N LEU A 764 7.53 -20.13 -12.44
CA LEU A 764 8.80 -19.85 -11.76
C LEU A 764 9.63 -21.14 -11.65
N SER A 765 10.94 -21.00 -11.60
CA SER A 765 11.91 -22.10 -11.45
C SER A 765 12.91 -21.89 -10.31
N GLU A 766 13.02 -20.66 -9.82
CA GLU A 766 13.96 -20.22 -8.80
C GLU A 766 13.37 -19.01 -8.05
N VAL A 767 13.82 -18.81 -6.81
CA VAL A 767 13.46 -17.66 -5.95
C VAL A 767 14.75 -17.18 -5.27
N LYS A 768 15.03 -15.89 -5.35
CA LYS A 768 16.16 -15.23 -4.67
C LYS A 768 15.65 -14.64 -3.36
N VAL A 769 16.29 -15.03 -2.24
CA VAL A 769 16.04 -14.47 -0.91
C VAL A 769 16.96 -13.27 -0.73
N ASP A 770 16.36 -12.11 -0.43
CA ASP A 770 17.04 -10.82 -0.33
C ASP A 770 18.22 -10.86 0.66
N ARG A 771 19.33 -10.25 0.21
CA ARG A 771 20.55 -9.97 0.98
C ARG A 771 20.26 -9.38 2.36
N SER A 772 19.26 -8.50 2.48
CA SER A 772 18.86 -7.84 3.73
C SER A 772 18.54 -8.81 4.87
N PHE A 773 17.78 -9.87 4.61
CA PHE A 773 17.47 -10.93 5.59
C PHE A 773 18.66 -11.88 5.80
N VAL A 774 19.41 -12.17 4.73
CA VAL A 774 20.55 -13.10 4.77
C VAL A 774 21.74 -12.52 5.55
N LEU A 775 21.94 -11.21 5.54
CA LEU A 775 22.93 -10.55 6.39
C LEU A 775 22.53 -10.62 7.88
N GLY A 776 21.25 -10.34 8.19
CA GLY A 776 20.74 -10.37 9.57
C GLY A 776 20.72 -11.76 10.19
N MET A 777 20.47 -12.82 9.40
CA MET A 777 20.21 -14.18 9.90
C MET A 777 21.32 -14.78 10.77
N ALA A 778 22.55 -14.27 10.71
CA ALA A 778 23.65 -14.75 11.53
C ALA A 778 23.40 -14.45 13.03
N ASP A 779 22.94 -13.23 13.32
CA ASP A 779 22.87 -12.65 14.66
C ASP A 779 21.44 -12.31 15.13
N ASP A 780 20.48 -12.13 14.21
CA ASP A 780 19.07 -11.96 14.53
C ASP A 780 18.27 -13.28 14.36
N PRO A 781 17.55 -13.75 15.40
CA PRO A 781 16.81 -15.01 15.35
C PRO A 781 15.51 -14.96 14.54
N ASP A 782 14.92 -13.77 14.34
CA ASP A 782 13.69 -13.59 13.57
C ASP A 782 14.03 -13.53 12.06
N ASP A 783 15.08 -12.82 11.65
CA ASP A 783 15.61 -12.93 10.27
C ASP A 783 16.01 -14.38 9.93
N ALA A 784 16.64 -15.08 10.88
CA ALA A 784 16.94 -16.51 10.76
C ALA A 784 15.69 -17.41 10.71
N ALA A 785 14.54 -16.95 11.22
CA ALA A 785 13.26 -17.66 11.09
C ALA A 785 12.56 -17.35 9.77
N ILE A 786 12.67 -16.12 9.27
CA ILE A 786 12.16 -15.67 7.97
C ILE A 786 12.86 -16.44 6.84
N VAL A 787 14.21 -16.42 6.78
CA VAL A 787 15.00 -17.11 5.74
C VAL A 787 14.71 -18.62 5.71
N ARG A 788 14.63 -19.28 6.88
CA ARG A 788 14.28 -20.70 6.96
C ARG A 788 12.85 -20.97 6.46
N SER A 789 11.89 -20.14 6.84
CA SER A 789 10.49 -20.28 6.41
C SER A 789 10.33 -20.06 4.90
N MET A 790 11.13 -19.17 4.31
CA MET A 790 11.19 -18.97 2.85
C MET A 790 11.74 -20.21 2.13
N ILE A 791 12.82 -20.81 2.63
CA ILE A 791 13.41 -22.03 2.07
C ILE A 791 12.41 -23.19 2.13
N GLU A 792 11.78 -23.42 3.28
CA GLU A 792 10.76 -24.46 3.46
C GLU A 792 9.54 -24.24 2.54
N LEU A 793 9.07 -22.99 2.41
CA LEU A 793 7.95 -22.61 1.55
C LEU A 793 8.25 -22.79 0.06
N ALA A 794 9.40 -22.31 -0.41
CA ALA A 794 9.81 -22.42 -1.81
C ALA A 794 10.05 -23.90 -2.19
N GLY A 795 10.70 -24.67 -1.32
CA GLY A 795 10.85 -26.12 -1.48
C GLY A 795 9.51 -26.86 -1.54
N ALA A 796 8.52 -26.45 -0.74
CA ALA A 796 7.16 -26.99 -0.79
C ALA A 796 6.36 -26.58 -2.06
N LEU A 797 6.80 -25.54 -2.77
CA LEU A 797 6.30 -25.16 -4.10
C LEU A 797 7.10 -25.80 -5.26
N GLY A 798 8.20 -26.51 -4.97
CA GLY A 798 9.09 -27.10 -5.97
C GLY A 798 10.03 -26.10 -6.65
N LEU A 799 10.26 -24.94 -6.02
CA LEU A 799 11.12 -23.86 -6.52
C LEU A 799 12.53 -23.98 -5.91
N ARG A 800 13.56 -23.73 -6.72
CA ARG A 800 14.96 -23.65 -6.25
C ARG A 800 15.16 -22.36 -5.44
N VAL A 801 16.02 -22.40 -4.41
CA VAL A 801 16.30 -21.21 -3.58
C VAL A 801 17.74 -20.76 -3.73
N VAL A 802 17.92 -19.47 -4.06
CA VAL A 802 19.21 -18.78 -4.03
C VAL A 802 19.17 -17.80 -2.86
N ALA A 803 20.18 -17.85 -1.98
CA ALA A 803 20.37 -16.83 -0.95
C ALA A 803 21.40 -15.79 -1.42
N GLU A 804 21.01 -14.51 -1.43
CA GLU A 804 21.91 -13.42 -1.74
C GLU A 804 22.68 -12.91 -0.52
N GLY A 805 23.62 -11.98 -0.72
CA GLY A 805 24.26 -11.29 0.40
C GLY A 805 25.13 -12.16 1.31
N VAL A 806 25.54 -13.35 0.88
CA VAL A 806 26.39 -14.22 1.70
C VAL A 806 27.81 -13.64 1.74
N GLU A 807 28.17 -13.03 2.87
CA GLU A 807 29.48 -12.39 3.07
C GLU A 807 30.46 -13.20 3.94
N ASP A 808 29.96 -14.17 4.72
CA ASP A 808 30.78 -14.95 5.66
C ASP A 808 30.40 -16.45 5.78
N GLU A 809 31.25 -17.23 6.46
CA GLU A 809 31.13 -18.68 6.59
C GLU A 809 30.08 -19.14 7.62
N ARG A 810 29.71 -18.33 8.62
CA ARG A 810 28.62 -18.63 9.57
C ARG A 810 27.28 -18.54 8.87
N THR A 811 27.04 -17.46 8.13
CA THR A 811 25.85 -17.29 7.28
C THR A 811 25.74 -18.42 6.26
N TRP A 812 26.84 -18.74 5.54
CA TRP A 812 26.88 -19.88 4.61
C TRP A 812 26.54 -21.23 5.29
N ARG A 813 27.11 -21.52 6.48
CA ARG A 813 26.81 -22.75 7.23
C ARG A 813 25.34 -22.81 7.69
N MET A 814 24.73 -21.68 8.02
CA MET A 814 23.31 -21.61 8.42
C MET A 814 22.37 -21.85 7.23
N LEU A 815 22.68 -21.28 6.06
CA LEU A 815 21.96 -21.57 4.80
C LEU A 815 22.07 -23.03 4.37
N HIS A 816 23.25 -23.64 4.51
CA HIS A 816 23.43 -25.08 4.31
C HIS A 816 22.56 -25.91 5.28
N ALA A 817 22.55 -25.54 6.57
CA ALA A 817 21.74 -26.24 7.58
C ALA A 817 20.22 -26.07 7.36
N ALA A 818 19.78 -24.94 6.78
CA ALA A 818 18.40 -24.70 6.38
C ALA A 818 18.00 -25.40 5.06
N GLY A 819 18.96 -25.97 4.32
CA GLY A 819 18.69 -26.69 3.06
C GLY A 819 18.56 -25.81 1.81
N CYS A 820 19.13 -24.60 1.82
CA CYS A 820 19.16 -23.73 0.64
C CYS A 820 19.99 -24.36 -0.51
N ASP A 821 19.53 -24.24 -1.77
CA ASP A 821 20.18 -24.89 -2.91
C ASP A 821 21.50 -24.20 -3.31
N ALA A 822 21.48 -22.86 -3.39
CA ALA A 822 22.61 -22.06 -3.87
C ALA A 822 22.74 -20.71 -3.14
N ALA A 823 23.92 -20.09 -3.27
CA ALA A 823 24.21 -18.79 -2.67
C ALA A 823 25.00 -17.89 -3.63
N GLN A 824 24.82 -16.59 -3.47
CA GLN A 824 25.53 -15.50 -4.13
C GLN A 824 25.97 -14.47 -3.09
N GLY A 825 27.17 -13.91 -3.21
CA GLY A 825 27.68 -12.92 -2.26
C GLY A 825 29.20 -12.81 -2.21
N TRP A 826 29.69 -11.83 -1.44
CA TRP A 826 31.12 -11.50 -1.37
C TRP A 826 31.98 -12.57 -0.68
N PHE A 827 31.38 -13.52 0.04
CA PHE A 827 32.03 -14.73 0.54
C PHE A 827 32.72 -15.54 -0.58
N TYR A 828 32.13 -15.56 -1.77
CA TYR A 828 32.70 -16.20 -2.95
C TYR A 828 33.44 -15.20 -3.85
N ALA A 829 32.77 -14.12 -4.24
CA ALA A 829 33.33 -13.06 -5.07
C ALA A 829 32.44 -11.81 -5.11
N ARG A 830 33.08 -10.66 -5.37
CA ARG A 830 32.40 -9.46 -5.88
C ARG A 830 32.07 -9.64 -7.38
N PRO A 831 31.10 -8.90 -7.95
CA PRO A 831 30.90 -8.87 -9.40
C PRO A 831 32.18 -8.48 -10.15
N MET A 832 32.47 -9.12 -11.28
CA MET A 832 33.72 -8.91 -12.06
C MET A 832 33.49 -8.95 -13.59
N PRO A 833 34.38 -8.35 -14.41
CA PRO A 833 34.32 -8.46 -15.87
C PRO A 833 34.39 -9.91 -16.39
N ALA A 834 33.88 -10.16 -17.60
CA ALA A 834 33.79 -11.51 -18.17
C ALA A 834 35.15 -12.25 -18.29
N GLN A 835 36.23 -11.52 -18.56
CA GLN A 835 37.60 -12.02 -18.68
C GLN A 835 38.19 -12.40 -17.30
N GLU A 836 37.85 -11.61 -16.27
CA GLU A 836 38.23 -11.91 -14.88
C GLU A 836 37.46 -13.14 -14.37
N LEU A 837 36.18 -13.30 -14.73
CA LEU A 837 35.38 -14.48 -14.35
C LEU A 837 36.03 -15.79 -14.82
N VAL A 838 36.48 -15.88 -16.08
CA VAL A 838 37.16 -17.08 -16.59
C VAL A 838 38.45 -17.37 -15.81
N THR A 839 39.19 -16.31 -15.43
CA THR A 839 40.40 -16.42 -14.61
C THR A 839 40.09 -16.84 -13.16
N TRP A 840 38.97 -16.38 -12.60
CA TRP A 840 38.48 -16.77 -11.28
C TRP A 840 38.01 -18.22 -11.25
N LEU A 841 37.22 -18.66 -12.23
CA LEU A 841 36.72 -20.04 -12.36
C LEU A 841 37.86 -21.07 -12.36
N ALA A 842 38.95 -20.81 -13.10
CA ALA A 842 40.12 -21.69 -13.13
C ALA A 842 40.85 -21.80 -11.77
N ARG A 843 40.78 -20.76 -10.95
CA ARG A 843 41.41 -20.67 -9.62
C ARG A 843 40.50 -21.12 -8.48
N TYR A 844 39.18 -21.04 -8.66
CA TYR A 844 38.18 -21.33 -7.65
C TYR A 844 38.29 -22.75 -7.09
N ARG A 845 37.95 -22.93 -5.82
CA ARG A 845 37.98 -24.22 -5.13
C ARG A 845 36.66 -24.40 -4.38
N PRO A 846 35.85 -25.43 -4.70
CA PRO A 846 34.58 -25.71 -4.04
C PRO A 846 34.68 -25.72 -2.51
N VAL A 847 34.01 -24.77 -1.86
CA VAL A 847 33.73 -24.82 -0.43
C VAL A 847 32.68 -25.91 -0.21
N ARG A 848 32.99 -26.91 0.61
CA ARG A 848 32.13 -28.09 0.85
C ARG A 848 31.85 -28.26 2.34
N PRO A 849 30.65 -28.72 2.73
CA PRO A 849 30.31 -28.96 4.12
C PRO A 849 31.22 -30.03 4.74
N ALA A 850 31.66 -29.78 5.97
CA ALA A 850 32.49 -30.70 6.75
C ALA A 850 31.64 -31.84 7.37
N GLY A 851 31.04 -32.64 6.48
CA GLY A 851 30.08 -33.69 6.78
C GLY A 851 29.26 -33.96 5.53
N GLY A 852 29.24 -35.20 5.04
CA GLY A 852 28.52 -35.54 3.81
C GLY A 852 27.00 -35.37 3.98
N PRO A 853 26.28 -34.96 2.92
CA PRO A 853 24.82 -34.82 2.99
C PRO A 853 24.16 -36.17 3.28
N ASP A 854 23.14 -36.16 4.14
CA ASP A 854 22.32 -37.34 4.42
C ASP A 854 21.63 -37.81 3.12
N PRO A 855 21.87 -39.05 2.65
CA PRO A 855 21.28 -39.55 1.41
C PRO A 855 19.75 -39.65 1.42
N ASP A 856 19.08 -39.65 2.59
CA ASP A 856 17.61 -39.67 2.65
C ASP A 856 16.96 -38.29 2.40
N LEU A 857 17.69 -37.17 2.52
CA LEU A 857 17.15 -35.84 2.17
C LEU A 857 16.72 -35.77 0.70
N ARG A 858 17.56 -36.26 -0.22
CA ARG A 858 17.24 -36.26 -1.67
C ARG A 858 16.10 -37.21 -2.05
N ARG A 859 15.70 -38.15 -1.18
CA ARG A 859 14.59 -39.08 -1.45
C ARG A 859 13.19 -38.50 -1.21
N ARG A 860 13.09 -37.33 -0.56
CA ARG A 860 11.78 -36.68 -0.31
C ARG A 860 11.20 -35.93 -1.51
N HIS A 861 12.03 -35.55 -2.49
CA HIS A 861 11.60 -34.76 -3.67
C HIS A 861 11.26 -35.63 -4.90
N ALA A 862 10.95 -36.91 -4.72
CA ALA A 862 10.68 -37.86 -5.81
C ALA A 862 9.37 -38.65 -5.61
N ARG A 863 8.33 -37.99 -5.09
CA ARG A 863 6.97 -38.52 -4.90
C ARG A 863 5.91 -37.44 -5.10
#